data_AF-A0AAE1ZG22-F1
#
_entry.id   AF-A0AAE1ZG22-F1
#
_cell.length_a   1.000
_cell.length_b   1.000
_cell.length_c   1.000
_cell.angle_alpha   90.00
_cell.angle_beta   90.00
_cell.angle_gamma   90.00
#
_symmetry.space_group_name_H-M   'P 1'
#
loop_
_entity.id
_entity.type
_entity.pdbx_description
1 polymer ?
#
loop_
_entity_poly.entity_id
_entity_poly.type
_entity_poly.pdbx_seq_one_letter_code
_entity_poly.pdbx_strand_id
1 'polypeptide(L)'
;MIPSAGQNPWGTPGAGGNAFLQSNKPLIADLALAALKERGEVKKKKICPQFRTDRSLCLMTKKNPLRRVCICIVDARPFEYFILATILCNCLALAFNHPYPGEDSNAVNQVLEKIELAFVIIFTTESALKIVAYGFVLHQDAYLRNFWNVLDFSIVLIGLSSKALENMNIDVKALRAFRVLRPLRLLSGLPSLQVVLNSIITAMVPLLHIALLVVFVIIVYAIVGLELFQSKLHLTCYKNSSHKTPEMMPNPRPCTFETSSMGFKCSELGPDYFCADMYGKEGERYTGPEGGIVSFDNFLYSMLTVFVCITMEGWTSTGYYVSDAIGSWWPWIYFVTLILLGSFFVMNLVLGVLSGEFSKEKEKIDRTLLFRKERQEKREQQDYLGYKEWIELAEELSDSEGDDKESEDLESGGGDGIIEEEPAMHVEEVVKTHCHSTFRRLRKFRKRTRRAVIAFINSRQCFALIIILVFLNTVVLTTEHHNQPEWLDEFQDFANVVFVTLFTMEMVIKMAASGFSDYFSKLFNRFDFFVVIFSILELVFVKSGLLNPMGVSVLRCARLLRIFKLTQYWESLRSLVGKLLKSVRSVASLLLLLSIFILICSLLGMQLFGGRFNFIAHEKPRANFDGILQAMLTVFQILTGEDWNEVMYHGMRAYENSPWYGVVVIYFIFLFICGNYILLNVFLAIAVDNLNEDDDEDEEGNGDAPKKQNDTPELTETAEKTTPPTEEPENEITKMMKIKHYERTDTEEQTYEEMFAEDDDAEEEADLDGKDGDDQKDMSPQDSRTMPPHSAFFIFADTNKFRIFCHNVVCFSHFGNVVLVCILVSSILLAAEDPLHANSPRNRILNMFDYFFTSVFTVEITLKMISYGFVLHEGAFCRSVFNLLDLIVVCVALVSFVLQNQTISAVKILRVLRVLRPLRAINRAKGLKHVVQCMVIAIKSIGNIVLVTFLLEFMFAVIGVQLFKGKFYSCTDISKHVEEDCKGHFIEYKDMSLENPILSEREWKNADFNFDNVPNALLTLFAVSTFEGWPSLLYRSIDSNTEDHGPITNYRPIVAFFYITFIIVIPFFMINIFVGFVIVTFQKEGEAEYKNCELNKNQRKCIEYALKARPRRRYIPKGHLQFKIWSVVVSKKFEILIFIFIFINTVALMLKYDKQGKFEARILDSFNYFFTAVFTVEFVLRLSAFSFRVSFIFHCIYNELKILFLGTIM
;
A
#
# COMPACT_ATOMS: atom_id res chain seq x y z
N MET A 1 21.10 -2.20 47.01
CA MET A 1 21.00 -1.47 48.29
C MET A 1 19.73 -0.63 48.24
N ILE A 2 18.95 -0.61 49.33
CA ILE A 2 17.61 -0.01 49.43
C ILE A 2 17.46 0.60 50.84
N PRO A 3 16.90 1.81 50.97
CA PRO A 3 15.77 2.10 51.88
C PRO A 3 14.57 2.67 51.06
N SER A 4 13.30 2.28 51.22
CA SER A 4 12.34 2.48 52.34
C SER A 4 12.08 3.96 52.68
N ALA A 5 10.85 4.46 52.93
CA ALA A 5 9.45 3.99 52.74
C ALA A 5 8.51 5.24 52.75
N GLY A 6 7.20 5.24 52.43
CA GLY A 6 6.29 4.19 51.93
C GLY A 6 4.94 4.18 52.66
N GLN A 7 3.87 4.79 52.11
CA GLN A 7 2.50 4.82 52.68
C GLN A 7 1.41 5.06 51.61
N ASN A 8 0.20 4.50 51.82
CA ASN A 8 -0.97 4.62 50.92
C ASN A 8 -1.97 5.69 51.44
N PRO A 9 -2.59 6.53 50.57
CA PRO A 9 -3.55 7.55 51.00
C PRO A 9 -5.00 7.32 50.49
N TRP A 10 -5.53 6.09 50.59
CA TRP A 10 -6.94 5.81 50.26
C TRP A 10 -7.63 5.00 51.37
N GLY A 11 -8.29 5.71 52.28
CA GLY A 11 -9.19 5.16 53.30
C GLY A 11 -10.66 5.40 52.93
N THR A 12 -11.55 4.54 53.43
CA THR A 12 -12.98 4.50 53.08
C THR A 12 -13.82 5.59 53.79
N PRO A 13 -15.02 5.92 53.25
CA PRO A 13 -15.79 7.10 53.67
C PRO A 13 -16.69 6.89 54.91
N GLY A 14 -17.06 7.99 55.57
CA GLY A 14 -18.00 7.98 56.70
C GLY A 14 -18.75 9.31 56.91
N ALA A 15 -20.08 9.24 56.89
CA ALA A 15 -21.09 10.12 57.49
C ALA A 15 -20.85 11.66 57.59
N GLY A 16 -21.49 12.41 56.68
CA GLY A 16 -22.51 13.43 57.00
C GLY A 16 -22.16 14.73 57.75
N GLY A 17 -22.69 15.86 57.26
CA GLY A 17 -22.91 17.06 58.08
C GLY A 17 -22.52 18.40 57.44
N ASN A 18 -23.53 19.16 57.03
CA ASN A 18 -23.49 20.56 56.57
C ASN A 18 -22.41 21.46 57.21
N ALA A 19 -21.58 22.11 56.38
CA ALA A 19 -21.52 23.59 56.26
C ALA A 19 -20.35 24.07 55.37
N PHE A 20 -20.64 24.51 54.12
CA PHE A 20 -19.77 25.51 53.45
C PHE A 20 -20.48 26.34 52.36
N LEU A 21 -21.66 26.87 52.68
CA LEU A 21 -22.36 27.81 51.81
C LEU A 21 -21.92 29.26 52.11
N GLN A 22 -20.76 29.69 51.61
CA GLN A 22 -20.51 31.11 51.28
C GLN A 22 -19.21 31.34 50.50
N SER A 23 -19.33 32.19 49.46
CA SER A 23 -18.28 33.04 48.87
C SER A 23 -16.86 32.47 48.73
N ASN A 24 -16.53 31.97 47.54
CA ASN A 24 -15.43 32.56 46.77
C ASN A 24 -15.49 32.23 45.27
N LYS A 25 -14.75 33.01 44.47
CA LYS A 25 -14.57 32.82 43.02
C LYS A 25 -13.85 31.48 42.72
N PRO A 26 -14.01 30.89 41.53
CA PRO A 26 -13.43 29.58 41.22
C PRO A 26 -11.89 29.63 41.18
N LEU A 27 -11.26 29.22 42.29
CA LEU A 27 -9.81 29.10 42.47
C LEU A 27 -9.14 28.29 41.34
N ILE A 28 -9.89 27.35 40.76
CA ILE A 28 -9.52 26.49 39.62
C ILE A 28 -9.17 27.33 38.38
N ALA A 29 -9.88 28.42 38.11
CA ALA A 29 -9.63 29.28 36.96
C ALA A 29 -8.29 30.03 37.09
N ASP A 30 -7.99 30.56 38.29
CA ASP A 30 -6.71 31.21 38.57
C ASP A 30 -5.55 30.19 38.63
N LEU A 31 -5.78 28.97 39.11
CA LEU A 31 -4.80 27.86 39.01
C LEU A 31 -4.48 27.51 37.55
N ALA A 32 -5.50 27.39 36.70
CA ALA A 32 -5.34 27.14 35.27
C ALA A 32 -4.59 28.29 34.58
N LEU A 33 -4.90 29.55 34.93
CA LEU A 33 -4.21 30.73 34.42
C LEU A 33 -2.73 30.75 34.86
N ALA A 34 -2.43 30.37 36.11
CA ALA A 34 -1.07 30.24 36.63
C ALA A 34 -0.28 29.13 35.91
N ALA A 35 -0.87 27.95 35.73
CA ALA A 35 -0.26 26.85 34.99
C ALA A 35 -0.01 27.18 33.50
N LEU A 36 -0.90 27.94 32.87
CA LEU A 36 -0.69 28.49 31.52
C LEU A 36 0.45 29.52 31.50
N LYS A 37 0.60 30.33 32.55
CA LYS A 37 1.70 31.31 32.69
C LYS A 37 3.05 30.61 32.86
N GLU A 38 3.13 29.56 33.68
CA GLU A 38 4.34 28.71 33.78
C GLU A 38 4.66 27.99 32.47
N ARG A 39 3.67 27.40 31.79
CA ARG A 39 3.85 26.83 30.43
C ARG A 39 4.37 27.89 29.43
N GLY A 40 4.01 29.16 29.62
CA GLY A 40 4.51 30.31 28.84
C GLY A 40 5.97 30.69 29.15
N GLU A 41 6.39 30.65 30.42
CA GLU A 41 7.75 31.01 30.83
C GLU A 41 8.76 29.88 30.61
N VAL A 42 8.37 28.61 30.81
CA VAL A 42 9.21 27.44 30.48
C VAL A 42 9.54 27.40 28.99
N LYS A 43 8.60 27.80 28.11
CA LYS A 43 8.85 27.95 26.67
C LYS A 43 9.89 29.04 26.30
N LYS A 44 10.21 29.97 27.21
CA LYS A 44 11.27 30.98 27.00
C LYS A 44 12.66 30.52 27.48
N LYS A 45 12.79 29.35 28.11
CA LYS A 45 14.06 28.83 28.66
C LYS A 45 14.40 27.42 28.15
N LYS A 46 14.61 27.26 26.83
CA LYS A 46 15.42 26.16 26.27
C LYS A 46 16.02 26.50 24.91
N ILE A 47 17.16 25.85 24.61
CA ILE A 47 18.01 25.99 23.41
C ILE A 47 18.92 27.24 23.38
N CYS A 48 19.91 27.23 24.27
CA CYS A 48 21.29 27.64 23.93
C CYS A 48 22.22 26.53 24.46
N PRO A 49 22.73 25.62 23.61
CA PRO A 49 23.65 24.57 24.05
C PRO A 49 25.00 25.10 24.54
N GLN A 50 25.67 24.28 25.35
CA GLN A 50 27.00 24.52 25.93
C GLN A 50 28.12 24.83 24.92
N PHE A 51 29.23 25.38 25.44
CA PHE A 51 30.58 25.51 24.86
C PHE A 51 30.70 26.10 23.43
N ARG A 52 31.32 27.30 23.35
CA ARG A 52 31.84 27.89 22.09
C ARG A 52 33.31 28.28 22.28
N THR A 53 34.18 27.93 21.33
CA THR A 53 35.64 28.09 21.44
C THR A 53 36.15 29.54 21.35
N ASP A 54 37.28 29.83 22.00
CA ASP A 54 37.81 31.20 22.15
C ASP A 54 38.36 31.84 20.87
N ARG A 55 38.75 31.04 19.88
CA ARG A 55 39.34 31.49 18.60
C ARG A 55 38.59 30.88 17.41
N SER A 56 38.46 31.62 16.32
CA SER A 56 38.11 31.10 14.98
C SER A 56 39.16 31.54 13.97
N LEU A 57 39.36 30.74 12.91
CA LEU A 57 40.36 30.99 11.85
C LEU A 57 41.79 31.26 12.40
N CYS A 58 42.13 30.69 13.56
CA CYS A 58 43.34 30.92 14.37
C CYS A 58 43.59 32.37 14.86
N LEU A 59 43.13 33.40 14.15
CA LEU A 59 43.32 34.82 14.49
C LEU A 59 42.18 35.45 15.30
N MET A 60 40.91 35.05 15.11
CA MET A 60 39.76 35.81 15.59
C MET A 60 39.28 35.39 16.98
N THR A 61 39.68 36.15 18.00
CA THR A 61 39.19 35.96 19.37
C THR A 61 37.73 36.41 19.54
N LYS A 62 37.06 35.93 20.60
CA LYS A 62 35.71 36.38 21.02
C LYS A 62 35.56 37.90 21.21
N LYS A 63 36.67 38.65 21.38
CA LYS A 63 36.65 40.12 21.55
C LYS A 63 36.62 40.90 20.23
N ASN A 64 36.89 40.25 19.08
CA ASN A 64 36.90 40.96 17.79
C ASN A 64 35.48 41.42 17.42
N PRO A 65 35.26 42.71 17.09
CA PRO A 65 33.92 43.24 16.81
C PRO A 65 33.27 42.55 15.61
N LEU A 66 34.04 42.29 14.55
CA LEU A 66 33.58 41.56 13.36
C LEU A 66 33.01 40.18 13.70
N ARG A 67 33.74 39.35 14.46
CA ARG A 67 33.27 38.02 14.87
C ARG A 67 32.00 38.12 15.74
N ARG A 68 31.92 39.10 16.64
CA ARG A 68 30.73 39.34 17.47
C ARG A 68 29.50 39.73 16.63
N VAL A 69 29.68 40.58 15.61
CA VAL A 69 28.61 40.96 14.68
C VAL A 69 28.17 39.76 13.83
N CYS A 70 29.10 38.99 13.26
CA CYS A 70 28.76 37.79 12.49
C CYS A 70 27.98 36.77 13.31
N ILE A 71 28.38 36.51 14.57
CA ILE A 71 27.63 35.63 15.49
C ILE A 71 26.22 36.18 15.73
N CYS A 72 26.08 37.49 15.99
CA CYS A 72 24.77 38.12 16.22
C CYS A 72 23.83 38.08 15.01
N ILE A 73 24.37 38.05 13.79
CA ILE A 73 23.59 37.92 12.55
C ILE A 73 23.20 36.45 12.33
N VAL A 74 24.14 35.51 12.47
CA VAL A 74 23.91 34.09 12.18
C VAL A 74 23.00 33.41 13.22
N ASP A 75 23.05 33.82 14.50
CA ASP A 75 22.14 33.32 15.54
C ASP A 75 20.72 33.95 15.48
N ALA A 76 20.44 34.87 14.53
CA ALA A 76 19.18 35.62 14.48
C ALA A 76 18.08 34.91 13.66
N ARG A 77 16.89 34.71 14.26
CA ARG A 77 15.72 34.11 13.59
C ARG A 77 15.32 34.77 12.25
N PRO A 78 15.38 36.10 12.07
CA PRO A 78 15.11 36.71 10.75
C PRO A 78 16.11 36.30 9.66
N PHE A 79 17.36 35.99 10.02
CA PHE A 79 18.38 35.52 9.06
C PHE A 79 18.11 34.08 8.61
N GLU A 80 17.71 33.21 9.55
CA GLU A 80 17.23 31.84 9.27
C GLU A 80 16.05 31.86 8.27
N TYR A 81 15.01 32.66 8.53
CA TYR A 81 13.87 32.80 7.61
C TYR A 81 14.23 33.47 6.27
N PHE A 82 15.14 34.45 6.27
CA PHE A 82 15.61 35.09 5.04
C PHE A 82 16.35 34.12 4.11
N ILE A 83 17.25 33.30 4.65
CA ILE A 83 17.96 32.28 3.87
C ILE A 83 16.99 31.19 3.38
N LEU A 84 16.05 30.75 4.23
CA LEU A 84 15.01 29.79 3.83
C LEU A 84 14.14 30.32 2.68
N ALA A 85 13.68 31.56 2.77
CA ALA A 85 12.92 32.22 1.69
C ALA A 85 13.77 32.38 0.41
N THR A 86 15.07 32.70 0.55
CA THR A 86 16.00 32.80 -0.59
C THR A 86 16.19 31.46 -1.29
N ILE A 87 16.27 30.35 -0.54
CA ILE A 87 16.33 28.99 -1.09
C ILE A 87 15.05 28.66 -1.85
N LEU A 88 13.87 28.95 -1.29
CA LEU A 88 12.58 28.74 -1.96
C LEU A 88 12.47 29.56 -3.27
N CYS A 89 12.83 30.83 -3.24
CA CYS A 89 12.88 31.68 -4.44
C CYS A 89 13.87 31.15 -5.49
N ASN A 90 15.00 30.56 -5.07
CA ASN A 90 15.93 29.94 -6.01
C ASN A 90 15.39 28.63 -6.61
N CYS A 91 14.64 27.83 -5.85
CA CYS A 91 13.96 26.64 -6.37
C CYS A 91 12.89 27.01 -7.41
N LEU A 92 12.12 28.08 -7.15
CA LEU A 92 11.16 28.62 -8.11
C LEU A 92 11.84 29.16 -9.37
N ALA A 93 12.98 29.86 -9.24
CA ALA A 93 13.75 30.33 -10.40
C ALA A 93 14.29 29.18 -11.26
N LEU A 94 14.69 28.06 -10.65
CA LEU A 94 15.06 26.84 -11.39
C LEU A 94 13.85 26.20 -12.09
N ALA A 95 12.67 26.20 -11.46
CA ALA A 95 11.43 25.65 -12.03
C ALA A 95 10.88 26.45 -13.22
N PHE A 96 11.10 27.76 -13.26
CA PHE A 96 10.70 28.62 -14.39
C PHE A 96 11.72 28.64 -15.56
N ASN A 97 12.87 27.97 -15.43
CA ASN A 97 13.86 27.87 -16.51
C ASN A 97 13.41 26.82 -17.55
N HIS A 98 13.04 27.27 -18.75
CA HIS A 98 12.56 26.37 -19.80
C HIS A 98 13.73 25.97 -20.73
N PRO A 99 14.14 24.69 -20.79
CA PRO A 99 15.13 24.24 -21.78
C PRO A 99 14.57 24.34 -23.21
N TYR A 100 15.44 24.64 -24.19
CA TYR A 100 15.11 24.68 -25.61
C TYR A 100 16.12 23.82 -26.41
N PRO A 101 15.72 23.24 -27.55
CA PRO A 101 16.65 22.57 -28.46
C PRO A 101 17.71 23.55 -29.02
N GLY A 102 18.82 23.01 -29.52
CA GLY A 102 19.75 23.76 -30.38
C GLY A 102 20.54 24.91 -29.73
N GLU A 103 20.65 24.93 -28.39
CA GLU A 103 21.24 26.03 -27.59
C GLU A 103 20.45 27.37 -27.63
N ASP A 104 19.19 27.35 -28.06
CA ASP A 104 18.33 28.55 -28.06
C ASP A 104 17.96 29.02 -26.63
N SER A 105 17.61 30.30 -26.49
CA SER A 105 17.24 30.89 -25.19
C SER A 105 16.24 32.04 -25.32
N ASN A 106 15.19 32.03 -24.50
CA ASN A 106 14.23 33.12 -24.43
C ASN A 106 14.70 34.23 -23.44
N ALA A 107 14.03 35.39 -23.51
CA ALA A 107 14.34 36.53 -22.65
C ALA A 107 14.11 36.26 -21.14
N VAL A 108 13.25 35.30 -20.79
CA VAL A 108 12.99 34.91 -19.39
C VAL A 108 14.21 34.18 -18.82
N ASN A 109 14.74 33.19 -19.53
CA ASN A 109 15.95 32.46 -19.15
C ASN A 109 17.14 33.42 -18.97
N GLN A 110 17.31 34.40 -19.86
CA GLN A 110 18.37 35.43 -19.76
C GLN A 110 18.20 36.38 -18.56
N VAL A 111 16.99 36.55 -18.02
CA VAL A 111 16.73 37.25 -16.76
C VAL A 111 17.00 36.32 -15.56
N LEU A 112 16.58 35.05 -15.64
CA LEU A 112 16.85 34.02 -14.63
C LEU A 112 18.36 33.81 -14.41
N GLU A 113 19.20 33.79 -15.45
CA GLU A 113 20.67 33.70 -15.32
C GLU A 113 21.28 34.91 -14.58
N LYS A 114 20.69 36.10 -14.70
CA LYS A 114 21.12 37.29 -13.92
C LYS A 114 20.69 37.19 -12.46
N ILE A 115 19.51 36.61 -12.21
CA ILE A 115 19.00 36.35 -10.85
C ILE A 115 19.81 35.21 -10.18
N GLU A 116 20.27 34.20 -10.93
CA GLU A 116 21.18 33.15 -10.43
C GLU A 116 22.45 33.72 -9.79
N LEU A 117 23.06 34.74 -10.43
CA LEU A 117 24.26 35.40 -9.91
C LEU A 117 23.99 36.05 -8.54
N ALA A 118 22.83 36.69 -8.37
CA ALA A 118 22.43 37.27 -7.09
C ALA A 118 22.28 36.20 -5.99
N PHE A 119 21.67 35.05 -6.31
CA PHE A 119 21.57 33.93 -5.37
C PHE A 119 22.95 33.38 -4.97
N VAL A 120 23.88 33.20 -5.92
CA VAL A 120 25.25 32.74 -5.63
C VAL A 120 25.99 33.73 -4.71
N ILE A 121 25.81 35.04 -4.91
CA ILE A 121 26.40 36.09 -4.04
C ILE A 121 25.83 36.01 -2.62
N ILE A 122 24.52 35.83 -2.46
CA ILE A 122 23.88 35.69 -1.14
C ILE A 122 24.41 34.45 -0.41
N PHE A 123 24.44 33.29 -1.05
CA PHE A 123 24.89 32.03 -0.43
C PHE A 123 26.41 32.00 -0.16
N THR A 124 27.21 32.71 -0.96
CA THR A 124 28.65 32.93 -0.68
C THR A 124 28.83 33.80 0.57
N THR A 125 28.02 34.87 0.70
CA THR A 125 28.04 35.76 1.87
C THR A 125 27.59 35.03 3.13
N GLU A 126 26.51 34.24 3.04
CA GLU A 126 26.01 33.36 4.10
C GLU A 126 27.10 32.40 4.60
N SER A 127 27.77 31.70 3.68
CA SER A 127 28.85 30.76 3.99
C SER A 127 30.03 31.46 4.69
N ALA A 128 30.43 32.64 4.20
CA ALA A 128 31.50 33.44 4.80
C ALA A 128 31.15 33.90 6.23
N LEU A 129 29.91 34.35 6.47
CA LEU A 129 29.43 34.74 7.80
C LEU A 129 29.47 33.56 8.79
N LYS A 130 28.96 32.38 8.38
CA LYS A 130 29.01 31.14 9.19
C LYS A 130 30.45 30.72 9.49
N ILE A 131 31.37 30.77 8.52
CA ILE A 131 32.79 30.43 8.70
C ILE A 131 33.51 31.39 9.66
N VAL A 132 33.23 32.70 9.61
CA VAL A 132 33.82 33.67 10.54
C VAL A 132 33.30 33.47 11.98
N ALA A 133 32.01 33.20 12.14
CA ALA A 133 31.36 32.97 13.43
C ALA A 133 31.89 31.71 14.13
N TYR A 134 31.78 30.56 13.46
CA TYR A 134 32.05 29.22 14.02
C TYR A 134 33.49 28.73 13.82
N GLY A 135 34.20 29.23 12.79
CA GLY A 135 35.51 28.72 12.37
C GLY A 135 35.40 27.60 11.34
N PHE A 136 36.51 27.28 10.68
CA PHE A 136 36.51 26.48 9.45
C PHE A 136 36.45 24.96 9.67
N VAL A 137 37.51 24.34 10.23
CA VAL A 137 37.65 22.86 10.36
C VAL A 137 38.18 22.40 11.74
N LEU A 138 39.07 23.17 12.38
CA LEU A 138 39.93 22.72 13.49
C LEU A 138 39.25 22.54 14.88
N HIS A 139 37.95 22.76 15.00
CA HIS A 139 37.21 22.69 16.27
C HIS A 139 36.01 21.76 16.14
N GLN A 140 35.48 21.23 17.25
CA GLN A 140 34.31 20.34 17.23
C GLN A 140 33.09 21.03 16.64
N ASP A 141 32.85 22.30 17.00
CA ASP A 141 31.74 23.12 16.51
C ASP A 141 32.07 23.90 15.22
N ALA A 142 33.15 23.52 14.51
CA ALA A 142 33.57 24.20 13.28
C ALA A 142 32.59 23.95 12.13
N TYR A 143 32.45 24.94 11.24
CA TYR A 143 31.49 24.97 10.16
C TYR A 143 31.45 23.67 9.35
N LEU A 144 32.60 23.22 8.83
CA LEU A 144 32.71 22.02 7.99
C LEU A 144 32.73 20.68 8.75
N ARG A 145 32.45 20.65 10.06
CA ARG A 145 32.20 19.39 10.79
C ARG A 145 30.72 18.98 10.79
N ASN A 146 29.80 19.90 10.53
CA ASN A 146 28.39 19.57 10.32
C ASN A 146 28.16 19.18 8.86
N PHE A 147 27.67 17.97 8.62
CA PHE A 147 27.36 17.43 7.28
C PHE A 147 26.50 18.39 6.44
N TRP A 148 25.50 19.03 7.03
CA TRP A 148 24.61 19.98 6.35
C TRP A 148 25.34 21.25 5.88
N ASN A 149 26.29 21.74 6.67
CA ASN A 149 27.15 22.87 6.28
C ASN A 149 28.16 22.49 5.19
N VAL A 150 28.62 21.23 5.16
CA VAL A 150 29.48 20.72 4.07
C VAL A 150 28.70 20.64 2.76
N LEU A 151 27.44 20.18 2.79
CA LEU A 151 26.55 20.17 1.63
C LEU A 151 26.30 21.60 1.11
N ASP A 152 25.92 22.53 2.00
CA ASP A 152 25.77 23.96 1.68
C ASP A 152 27.04 24.54 1.02
N PHE A 153 28.22 24.29 1.61
CA PHE A 153 29.49 24.82 1.13
C PHE A 153 29.92 24.23 -0.22
N SER A 154 29.74 22.93 -0.43
CA SER A 154 30.04 22.27 -1.71
C SER A 154 29.18 22.82 -2.85
N ILE A 155 27.89 23.09 -2.60
CA ILE A 155 26.98 23.69 -3.59
C ILE A 155 27.44 25.11 -3.96
N VAL A 156 27.84 25.92 -2.98
CA VAL A 156 28.39 27.27 -3.21
C VAL A 156 29.72 27.20 -3.99
N LEU A 157 30.61 26.29 -3.63
CA LEU A 157 31.90 26.10 -4.29
C LEU A 157 31.72 25.68 -5.76
N ILE A 158 30.85 24.71 -6.06
CA ILE A 158 30.54 24.28 -7.42
C ILE A 158 29.91 25.42 -8.23
N GLY A 159 29.02 26.22 -7.62
CA GLY A 159 28.43 27.39 -8.26
C GLY A 159 29.47 28.45 -8.65
N LEU A 160 30.42 28.73 -7.76
CA LEU A 160 31.52 29.66 -8.01
C LEU A 160 32.49 29.12 -9.08
N SER A 161 32.87 27.84 -8.99
CA SER A 161 33.71 27.17 -9.99
C SER A 161 33.05 27.13 -11.37
N SER A 162 31.74 26.87 -11.45
CA SER A 162 30.97 26.92 -12.71
C SER A 162 31.11 28.29 -13.38
N LYS A 163 30.94 29.39 -12.65
CA LYS A 163 31.08 30.75 -13.22
C LYS A 163 32.54 31.10 -13.57
N ALA A 164 33.51 30.59 -12.81
CA ALA A 164 34.92 30.77 -13.10
C ALA A 164 35.36 30.06 -14.40
N LEU A 165 34.89 28.83 -14.64
CA LEU A 165 35.17 28.08 -15.88
C LEU A 165 34.40 28.64 -17.09
N GLU A 166 33.20 29.18 -16.88
CA GLU A 166 32.42 29.86 -17.92
C GLU A 166 33.18 31.08 -18.48
N ASN A 167 33.83 31.85 -17.61
CA ASN A 167 34.74 32.95 -18.00
C ASN A 167 36.02 32.48 -18.72
N MET A 168 36.27 31.17 -18.82
CA MET A 168 37.42 30.57 -19.50
C MET A 168 37.01 29.77 -20.76
N ASN A 169 35.77 29.93 -21.24
CA ASN A 169 35.20 29.27 -22.42
C ASN A 169 35.28 27.73 -22.43
N ILE A 170 35.28 27.10 -21.25
CA ILE A 170 35.15 25.63 -21.13
C ILE A 170 33.66 25.26 -21.17
N ASP A 171 33.28 24.12 -21.78
CA ASP A 171 31.88 23.68 -21.75
C ASP A 171 31.45 23.30 -20.33
N VAL A 172 30.70 24.20 -19.70
CA VAL A 172 30.16 24.06 -18.35
C VAL A 172 28.76 23.45 -18.31
N LYS A 173 28.19 22.88 -19.39
CA LYS A 173 26.82 22.26 -19.37
C LYS A 173 26.66 21.22 -18.25
N ALA A 174 27.60 20.28 -18.12
CA ALA A 174 27.58 19.30 -17.02
C ALA A 174 27.75 19.96 -15.63
N LEU A 175 28.49 21.06 -15.54
CA LEU A 175 28.65 21.84 -14.30
C LEU A 175 27.43 22.72 -13.97
N ARG A 176 26.63 23.10 -14.98
CA ARG A 176 25.33 23.76 -14.81
C ARG A 176 24.30 22.80 -14.21
N ALA A 177 24.31 21.51 -14.57
CA ALA A 177 23.40 20.51 -14.01
C ALA A 177 23.49 20.43 -12.47
N PHE A 178 24.68 20.53 -11.86
CA PHE A 178 24.84 20.52 -10.39
C PHE A 178 24.11 21.67 -9.65
N ARG A 179 23.67 22.72 -10.36
CA ARG A 179 22.80 23.77 -9.79
C ARG A 179 21.47 23.18 -9.28
N VAL A 180 21.07 22.00 -9.78
CA VAL A 180 19.92 21.21 -9.32
C VAL A 180 20.04 20.69 -7.89
N LEU A 181 21.23 20.69 -7.28
CA LEU A 181 21.40 20.24 -5.89
C LEU A 181 20.97 21.30 -4.87
N ARG A 182 20.74 22.55 -5.28
CA ARG A 182 20.35 23.65 -4.39
C ARG A 182 19.05 23.43 -3.59
N PRO A 183 18.00 22.73 -4.07
CA PRO A 183 16.83 22.40 -3.25
C PRO A 183 17.15 21.47 -2.07
N LEU A 184 18.26 20.72 -2.08
CA LEU A 184 18.72 19.97 -0.89
C LEU A 184 19.03 20.89 0.30
N ARG A 185 19.30 22.19 0.06
CA ARG A 185 19.44 23.19 1.12
C ARG A 185 18.13 23.46 1.88
N LEU A 186 16.98 23.04 1.36
CA LEU A 186 15.72 23.03 2.10
C LEU A 186 15.77 21.99 3.25
N LEU A 187 16.55 20.92 3.09
CA LEU A 187 16.79 19.92 4.15
C LEU A 187 17.74 20.47 5.23
N SER A 188 18.78 21.22 4.85
CA SER A 188 19.65 21.90 5.83
C SER A 188 18.92 23.03 6.59
N GLY A 189 17.87 23.62 5.99
CA GLY A 189 17.01 24.62 6.63
C GLY A 189 15.85 24.07 7.49
N LEU A 190 15.37 22.84 7.27
CA LEU A 190 14.20 22.28 7.98
C LEU A 190 14.58 21.12 8.91
N PRO A 191 14.69 21.34 10.24
CA PRO A 191 15.21 20.32 11.17
C PRO A 191 14.33 19.07 11.30
N SER A 192 13.03 19.16 11.01
CA SER A 192 12.12 18.00 10.94
C SER A 192 12.52 17.04 9.81
N LEU A 193 12.89 17.56 8.64
CA LEU A 193 13.32 16.73 7.51
C LEU A 193 14.69 16.07 7.76
N GLN A 194 15.55 16.67 8.58
CA GLN A 194 16.83 16.08 8.98
C GLN A 194 16.64 14.83 9.85
N VAL A 195 15.68 14.86 10.77
CA VAL A 195 15.32 13.69 11.60
C VAL A 195 14.76 12.57 10.73
N VAL A 196 13.85 12.90 9.81
CA VAL A 196 13.25 11.93 8.87
C VAL A 196 14.31 11.30 7.96
N LEU A 197 15.20 12.09 7.35
CA LEU A 197 16.24 11.56 6.47
C LEU A 197 17.23 10.65 7.23
N ASN A 198 17.61 11.01 8.46
CA ASN A 198 18.49 10.19 9.29
C ASN A 198 17.83 8.84 9.67
N SER A 199 16.51 8.83 9.90
CA SER A 199 15.74 7.60 10.11
C SER A 199 15.78 6.69 8.87
N ILE A 200 15.48 7.24 7.68
CA ILE A 200 15.52 6.52 6.40
C ILE A 200 16.91 5.96 6.09
N ILE A 201 17.98 6.73 6.31
CA ILE A 201 19.36 6.27 6.11
C ILE A 201 19.72 5.13 7.08
N THR A 202 19.21 5.17 8.31
CA THR A 202 19.43 4.11 9.30
C THR A 202 18.71 2.81 8.89
N ALA A 203 17.47 2.91 8.42
CA ALA A 203 16.67 1.78 7.91
C ALA A 203 17.27 1.15 6.63
N MET A 204 18.13 1.86 5.90
CA MET A 204 18.76 1.36 4.67
C MET A 204 19.88 0.34 4.94
N VAL A 205 20.51 0.37 6.13
CA VAL A 205 21.69 -0.46 6.40
C VAL A 205 21.37 -1.97 6.42
N PRO A 206 20.29 -2.46 7.08
CA PRO A 206 19.91 -3.87 7.04
C PRO A 206 19.54 -4.38 5.65
N LEU A 207 18.96 -3.51 4.80
CA LEU A 207 18.61 -3.86 3.41
C LEU A 207 19.82 -4.14 2.53
N LEU A 208 21.02 -3.68 2.86
CA LEU A 208 22.22 -3.88 2.04
C LEU A 208 22.52 -5.37 1.79
N HIS A 209 22.16 -6.25 2.72
CA HIS A 209 22.25 -7.70 2.55
C HIS A 209 21.26 -8.25 1.51
N ILE A 210 20.04 -7.71 1.45
CA ILE A 210 19.05 -8.08 0.43
C ILE A 210 19.45 -7.48 -0.92
N ALA A 211 19.87 -6.21 -0.97
CA ALA A 211 20.35 -5.58 -2.21
C ALA A 211 21.50 -6.36 -2.85
N LEU A 212 22.42 -6.91 -2.06
CA LEU A 212 23.50 -7.79 -2.53
C LEU A 212 22.96 -9.12 -3.09
N LEU A 213 21.93 -9.71 -2.47
CA LEU A 213 21.24 -10.90 -2.99
C LEU A 213 20.52 -10.60 -4.32
N VAL A 214 19.84 -9.46 -4.43
CA VAL A 214 19.15 -9.03 -5.66
C VAL A 214 20.15 -8.84 -6.81
N VAL A 215 21.25 -8.12 -6.56
CA VAL A 215 22.33 -7.95 -7.55
C VAL A 215 22.94 -9.29 -7.96
N PHE A 216 23.09 -10.24 -7.04
CA PHE A 216 23.55 -11.59 -7.36
C PHE A 216 22.55 -12.36 -8.25
N VAL A 217 21.24 -12.30 -7.95
CA VAL A 217 20.19 -12.92 -8.79
C VAL A 217 20.17 -12.28 -10.19
N ILE A 218 20.22 -10.95 -10.29
CA ILE A 218 20.33 -10.23 -11.56
C ILE A 218 21.55 -10.72 -12.37
N ILE A 219 22.73 -10.81 -11.74
CA ILE A 219 23.96 -11.28 -12.41
C ILE A 219 23.79 -12.71 -12.95
N VAL A 220 23.21 -13.62 -12.17
CA VAL A 220 22.99 -15.02 -12.59
C VAL A 220 22.03 -15.09 -13.78
N TYR A 221 20.86 -14.44 -13.70
CA TYR A 221 19.91 -14.44 -14.81
C TYR A 221 20.41 -13.69 -16.04
N ALA A 222 21.24 -12.66 -15.88
CA ALA A 222 21.86 -11.94 -17.00
C ALA A 222 22.92 -12.78 -17.72
N ILE A 223 23.73 -13.58 -17.01
CA ILE A 223 24.67 -14.52 -17.63
C ILE A 223 23.90 -15.65 -18.33
N VAL A 224 22.86 -16.20 -17.70
CA VAL A 224 22.02 -17.25 -18.30
C VAL A 224 21.27 -16.73 -19.54
N GLY A 225 20.72 -15.51 -19.50
CA GLY A 225 20.07 -14.89 -20.65
C GLY A 225 21.04 -14.60 -21.81
N LEU A 226 22.26 -14.14 -21.49
CA LEU A 226 23.36 -13.95 -22.45
C LEU A 226 23.76 -15.28 -23.12
N GLU A 227 23.90 -16.38 -22.37
CA GLU A 227 24.21 -17.68 -22.96
C GLU A 227 23.09 -18.23 -23.86
N LEU A 228 21.83 -18.01 -23.49
CA LEU A 228 20.67 -18.59 -24.17
C LEU A 228 20.15 -17.79 -25.37
N PHE A 229 20.19 -16.45 -25.30
CA PHE A 229 19.45 -15.56 -26.21
C PHE A 229 20.34 -14.62 -27.05
N GLN A 230 21.67 -14.65 -26.85
CA GLN A 230 22.64 -13.90 -27.66
C GLN A 230 22.44 -14.08 -29.17
N SER A 231 22.51 -12.96 -29.91
CA SER A 231 22.34 -12.85 -31.36
C SER A 231 20.96 -13.26 -31.91
N LYS A 232 19.99 -13.67 -31.08
CA LYS A 232 18.71 -14.22 -31.56
C LYS A 232 17.69 -13.16 -31.99
N LEU A 233 17.81 -11.94 -31.48
CA LEU A 233 16.83 -10.87 -31.66
C LEU A 233 17.08 -9.97 -32.90
N HIS A 234 18.07 -10.29 -33.75
CA HIS A 234 18.48 -9.47 -34.92
C HIS A 234 17.77 -9.82 -36.24
N LEU A 235 16.91 -10.84 -36.25
CA LEU A 235 16.19 -11.30 -37.43
C LEU A 235 14.81 -10.63 -37.49
N THR A 236 14.42 -10.05 -38.62
CA THR A 236 13.06 -9.52 -38.82
C THR A 236 12.49 -9.85 -40.21
N CYS A 237 11.19 -9.64 -40.38
CA CYS A 237 10.49 -9.92 -41.63
C CYS A 237 10.68 -8.79 -42.65
N TYR A 238 11.18 -9.14 -43.83
CA TYR A 238 11.31 -8.27 -44.97
C TYR A 238 10.30 -8.65 -46.05
N LYS A 239 9.73 -7.64 -46.72
CA LYS A 239 8.88 -7.81 -47.90
C LYS A 239 9.73 -7.88 -49.16
N ASN A 240 9.54 -8.91 -49.94
CA ASN A 240 10.08 -9.03 -51.29
C ASN A 240 9.29 -8.13 -52.26
N SER A 241 10.01 -7.34 -53.07
CA SER A 241 9.42 -6.41 -54.03
C SER A 241 10.16 -6.52 -55.36
N SER A 242 9.50 -7.01 -56.40
CA SER A 242 10.10 -7.52 -57.65
C SER A 242 11.01 -6.55 -58.42
N HIS A 243 10.97 -5.24 -58.11
CA HIS A 243 11.77 -4.20 -58.77
C HIS A 243 12.44 -3.18 -57.81
N LYS A 244 12.54 -3.48 -56.51
CA LYS A 244 13.28 -2.64 -55.54
C LYS A 244 14.07 -3.53 -54.56
N THR A 245 14.97 -2.96 -53.76
CA THR A 245 15.48 -3.62 -52.53
C THR A 245 14.32 -4.02 -51.61
N PRO A 246 14.50 -5.03 -50.73
CA PRO A 246 13.46 -5.41 -49.77
C PRO A 246 13.14 -4.28 -48.78
N GLU A 247 11.89 -4.25 -48.33
CA GLU A 247 11.37 -3.32 -47.31
C GLU A 247 11.20 -4.05 -45.99
N MET A 248 11.55 -3.41 -44.87
CA MET A 248 11.28 -3.95 -43.53
C MET A 248 9.77 -3.91 -43.25
N MET A 249 9.25 -4.85 -42.46
CA MET A 249 7.87 -4.80 -41.99
C MET A 249 7.62 -3.55 -41.11
N PRO A 250 6.54 -2.77 -41.33
CA PRO A 250 6.12 -1.75 -40.36
C PRO A 250 5.81 -2.41 -39.02
N ASN A 251 6.33 -1.83 -37.93
CA ASN A 251 6.47 -2.46 -36.60
C ASN A 251 7.27 -3.78 -36.67
N PRO A 252 8.61 -3.70 -36.84
CA PRO A 252 9.46 -4.88 -36.97
C PRO A 252 9.55 -5.65 -35.65
N ARG A 253 9.38 -6.98 -35.73
CA ARG A 253 9.55 -7.91 -34.61
C ARG A 253 10.51 -9.05 -34.95
N PRO A 254 11.02 -9.78 -33.94
CA PRO A 254 11.85 -10.96 -34.17
C PRO A 254 11.14 -12.03 -35.02
N CYS A 255 11.91 -12.78 -35.80
CA CYS A 255 11.41 -13.92 -36.57
C CYS A 255 12.40 -15.09 -36.55
N THR A 256 11.93 -16.27 -36.97
CA THR A 256 12.75 -17.46 -37.16
C THR A 256 12.84 -17.85 -38.64
N PHE A 257 13.94 -18.50 -39.04
CA PHE A 257 14.08 -19.04 -40.40
C PHE A 257 13.05 -20.14 -40.66
N GLU A 258 12.52 -20.23 -41.88
CA GLU A 258 11.38 -21.12 -42.20
C GLU A 258 11.63 -22.61 -41.91
N THR A 259 12.90 -23.03 -41.90
CA THR A 259 13.37 -24.38 -41.55
C THR A 259 13.21 -24.73 -40.06
N SER A 260 13.14 -23.74 -39.16
CA SER A 260 12.79 -23.92 -37.76
C SER A 260 11.29 -24.18 -37.61
N SER A 261 10.90 -25.08 -36.71
CA SER A 261 9.49 -25.45 -36.50
C SER A 261 8.81 -24.75 -35.31
N MET A 262 9.51 -23.84 -34.61
CA MET A 262 9.12 -23.42 -33.25
C MET A 262 8.86 -21.92 -33.05
N GLY A 263 9.61 -21.04 -33.72
CA GLY A 263 9.43 -19.57 -33.66
C GLY A 263 8.50 -19.02 -34.74
N PHE A 264 8.26 -17.71 -34.71
CA PHE A 264 7.35 -17.00 -35.60
C PHE A 264 7.85 -16.99 -37.06
N LYS A 265 6.97 -17.31 -38.02
CA LYS A 265 7.30 -17.41 -39.44
C LYS A 265 6.74 -16.25 -40.25
N CYS A 266 7.61 -15.55 -40.98
CA CYS A 266 7.19 -14.44 -41.84
C CYS A 266 6.15 -14.84 -42.91
N SER A 267 6.15 -16.09 -43.36
CA SER A 267 5.15 -16.63 -44.31
C SER A 267 3.71 -16.65 -43.77
N GLU A 268 3.49 -16.50 -42.45
CA GLU A 268 2.16 -16.29 -41.86
C GLU A 268 1.57 -14.91 -42.20
N LEU A 269 2.40 -13.92 -42.55
CA LEU A 269 1.98 -12.57 -42.97
C LEU A 269 1.71 -12.49 -44.48
N GLY A 270 2.07 -13.53 -45.24
CA GLY A 270 1.86 -13.62 -46.68
C GLY A 270 3.09 -14.20 -47.42
N PRO A 271 2.92 -14.63 -48.69
CA PRO A 271 3.96 -15.31 -49.45
C PRO A 271 5.15 -14.41 -49.85
N ASP A 272 4.99 -13.09 -49.78
CA ASP A 272 6.04 -12.12 -50.13
C ASP A 272 7.01 -11.84 -48.97
N TYR A 273 6.75 -12.35 -47.76
CA TYR A 273 7.51 -12.03 -46.54
C TYR A 273 8.51 -13.12 -46.15
N PHE A 274 9.76 -12.73 -45.92
CA PHE A 274 10.85 -13.65 -45.56
C PHE A 274 11.68 -13.11 -44.37
N CYS A 275 12.23 -14.03 -43.56
CA CYS A 275 12.99 -13.69 -42.35
C CYS A 275 14.49 -13.48 -42.67
N ALA A 276 15.07 -12.35 -42.25
CA ALA A 276 16.48 -12.05 -42.51
C ALA A 276 17.10 -11.05 -41.51
N ASP A 277 18.44 -11.04 -41.46
CA ASP A 277 19.27 -9.95 -40.94
C ASP A 277 19.98 -9.30 -42.15
N MET A 278 19.63 -8.06 -42.48
CA MET A 278 20.22 -7.29 -43.57
C MET A 278 20.02 -5.78 -43.37
N TYR A 279 20.59 -4.99 -44.28
CA TYR A 279 20.31 -3.56 -44.40
C TYR A 279 19.15 -3.36 -45.39
N GLY A 280 18.13 -2.61 -44.96
CA GLY A 280 16.96 -2.25 -45.74
C GLY A 280 17.22 -1.14 -46.77
N LYS A 281 16.14 -0.71 -47.42
CA LYS A 281 16.14 0.28 -48.51
C LYS A 281 16.80 1.62 -48.16
N GLU A 282 16.67 2.06 -46.93
CA GLU A 282 17.16 3.36 -46.43
C GLU A 282 18.56 3.26 -45.81
N GLY A 283 19.19 2.08 -45.84
CA GLY A 283 20.49 1.83 -45.22
C GLY A 283 20.41 1.47 -43.74
N GLU A 284 19.22 1.43 -43.15
CA GLU A 284 19.00 0.98 -41.78
C GLU A 284 19.01 -0.55 -41.67
N ARG A 285 19.52 -1.09 -40.55
CA ARG A 285 19.49 -2.52 -40.21
C ARG A 285 18.72 -2.67 -38.90
N TYR A 286 17.84 -3.66 -38.83
CA TYR A 286 17.18 -4.01 -37.57
C TYR A 286 18.21 -4.39 -36.49
N THR A 287 18.29 -3.57 -35.44
CA THR A 287 19.20 -3.74 -34.30
C THR A 287 18.63 -4.61 -33.18
N GLY A 288 17.35 -4.98 -33.29
CA GLY A 288 16.58 -5.69 -32.28
C GLY A 288 15.43 -4.83 -31.73
N PRO A 289 14.60 -5.38 -30.82
CA PRO A 289 13.47 -4.66 -30.24
C PRO A 289 13.89 -3.38 -29.51
N GLU A 290 13.02 -2.38 -29.55
CA GLU A 290 13.26 -1.02 -29.06
C GLU A 290 14.56 -0.35 -29.54
N GLY A 291 14.97 -0.66 -30.77
CA GLY A 291 16.19 -0.14 -31.38
C GLY A 291 17.45 -0.87 -30.92
N GLY A 292 17.32 -2.10 -30.40
CA GLY A 292 18.41 -2.91 -29.88
C GLY A 292 18.68 -2.70 -28.38
N ILE A 293 17.89 -1.87 -27.70
CA ILE A 293 18.00 -1.66 -26.25
C ILE A 293 17.55 -2.91 -25.48
N VAL A 294 16.51 -3.60 -25.95
CA VAL A 294 16.06 -4.89 -25.39
C VAL A 294 16.84 -6.00 -26.07
N SER A 295 18.02 -6.31 -25.53
CA SER A 295 18.96 -7.27 -26.11
C SER A 295 19.73 -8.08 -25.07
N PHE A 296 20.07 -9.32 -25.44
CA PHE A 296 20.88 -10.26 -24.64
C PHE A 296 22.27 -10.46 -25.24
N ASP A 297 22.76 -9.48 -26.01
CA ASP A 297 23.96 -9.62 -26.84
C ASP A 297 25.27 -9.45 -26.07
N ASN A 298 25.24 -8.80 -24.92
CA ASN A 298 26.38 -8.51 -24.06
C ASN A 298 25.89 -8.26 -22.62
N PHE A 299 26.77 -8.51 -21.64
CA PHE A 299 26.38 -8.60 -20.22
C PHE A 299 25.60 -7.38 -19.69
N LEU A 300 25.95 -6.15 -20.09
CA LEU A 300 25.27 -4.94 -19.57
C LEU A 300 23.84 -4.75 -20.10
N TYR A 301 23.57 -5.05 -21.37
CA TYR A 301 22.20 -4.98 -21.91
C TYR A 301 21.35 -6.16 -21.43
N SER A 302 21.96 -7.34 -21.29
CA SER A 302 21.32 -8.49 -20.62
C SER A 302 20.95 -8.15 -19.17
N MET A 303 21.87 -7.53 -18.41
CA MET A 303 21.63 -7.05 -17.05
C MET A 303 20.54 -5.98 -16.98
N LEU A 304 20.50 -5.04 -17.93
CA LEU A 304 19.44 -4.03 -18.02
C LEU A 304 18.07 -4.66 -18.31
N THR A 305 18.01 -5.57 -19.28
CA THR A 305 16.79 -6.30 -19.66
C THR A 305 16.27 -7.16 -18.51
N VAL A 306 17.16 -7.86 -17.80
CA VAL A 306 16.82 -8.63 -16.59
C VAL A 306 16.37 -7.73 -15.43
N PHE A 307 16.97 -6.54 -15.26
CA PHE A 307 16.52 -5.56 -14.27
C PHE A 307 15.12 -5.04 -14.59
N VAL A 308 14.84 -4.65 -15.84
CA VAL A 308 13.49 -4.25 -16.31
C VAL A 308 12.49 -5.37 -16.00
N CYS A 309 12.77 -6.61 -16.41
CA CYS A 309 11.91 -7.75 -16.10
C CYS A 309 11.63 -7.92 -14.60
N ILE A 310 12.64 -7.76 -13.73
CA ILE A 310 12.47 -7.87 -12.27
C ILE A 310 11.58 -6.76 -11.69
N THR A 311 11.51 -5.58 -12.31
CA THR A 311 10.56 -4.54 -11.89
C THR A 311 9.10 -4.87 -12.22
N MET A 312 8.83 -5.98 -12.91
CA MET A 312 7.52 -6.41 -13.44
C MET A 312 6.95 -5.54 -14.56
N GLU A 313 7.75 -4.61 -15.10
CA GLU A 313 7.49 -3.85 -16.31
C GLU A 313 8.15 -4.52 -17.54
N GLY A 314 7.55 -4.43 -18.73
CA GLY A 314 8.11 -4.85 -20.03
C GLY A 314 8.46 -6.34 -20.18
N TRP A 315 8.25 -7.15 -19.14
CA TRP A 315 8.76 -8.53 -19.06
C TRP A 315 8.00 -9.49 -19.99
N THR A 316 6.70 -9.29 -20.17
CA THR A 316 5.85 -10.05 -21.10
C THR A 316 6.27 -9.77 -22.55
N SER A 317 6.40 -8.50 -22.94
CA SER A 317 6.90 -8.07 -24.25
C SER A 317 8.27 -8.67 -24.56
N THR A 318 9.21 -8.60 -23.60
CA THR A 318 10.52 -9.24 -23.71
C THR A 318 10.42 -10.76 -23.90
N GLY A 319 9.53 -11.42 -23.14
CA GLY A 319 9.24 -12.84 -23.28
C GLY A 319 8.64 -13.22 -24.65
N TYR A 320 7.76 -12.38 -25.20
CA TYR A 320 7.19 -12.56 -26.53
C TYR A 320 8.23 -12.34 -27.64
N TYR A 321 9.11 -11.33 -27.53
CA TYR A 321 10.22 -11.14 -28.47
C TYR A 321 11.17 -12.35 -28.53
N VAL A 322 11.48 -12.97 -27.38
CA VAL A 322 12.28 -14.22 -27.33
C VAL A 322 11.48 -15.42 -27.85
N SER A 323 10.18 -15.49 -27.58
CA SER A 323 9.27 -16.52 -28.10
C SER A 323 9.15 -16.50 -29.62
N ASP A 324 9.05 -15.32 -30.23
CA ASP A 324 8.95 -15.19 -31.70
C ASP A 324 10.28 -15.55 -32.39
N ALA A 325 11.43 -15.27 -31.76
CA ALA A 325 12.74 -15.65 -32.31
C ALA A 325 13.04 -17.18 -32.24
N ILE A 326 12.75 -17.82 -31.10
CA ILE A 326 13.24 -19.17 -30.76
C ILE A 326 12.10 -20.20 -30.64
N GLY A 327 10.92 -19.76 -30.21
CA GLY A 327 9.73 -20.57 -30.02
C GLY A 327 9.25 -20.68 -28.57
N SER A 328 7.94 -20.76 -28.40
CA SER A 328 7.25 -20.58 -27.11
C SER A 328 7.43 -21.70 -26.08
N TRP A 329 7.95 -22.88 -26.45
CA TRP A 329 7.80 -24.10 -25.64
C TRP A 329 8.55 -24.11 -24.31
N TRP A 330 9.62 -23.32 -24.17
CA TRP A 330 10.49 -23.29 -22.99
C TRP A 330 10.93 -21.91 -22.47
N PRO A 331 11.02 -20.80 -23.25
CA PRO A 331 11.55 -19.53 -22.72
C PRO A 331 10.71 -18.97 -21.57
N TRP A 332 9.41 -19.27 -21.53
CA TRP A 332 8.52 -18.94 -20.41
C TRP A 332 9.05 -19.45 -19.06
N ILE A 333 9.81 -20.56 -19.02
CA ILE A 333 10.40 -21.10 -17.79
C ILE A 333 11.44 -20.12 -17.24
N TYR A 334 12.26 -19.51 -18.11
CA TYR A 334 13.24 -18.50 -17.71
C TYR A 334 12.54 -17.25 -17.16
N PHE A 335 11.54 -16.72 -17.87
CA PHE A 335 10.84 -15.51 -17.44
C PHE A 335 9.98 -15.73 -16.18
N VAL A 336 9.24 -16.83 -16.07
CA VAL A 336 8.43 -17.13 -14.88
C VAL A 336 9.30 -17.39 -13.64
N THR A 337 10.42 -18.11 -13.76
CA THR A 337 11.33 -18.28 -12.62
C THR A 337 12.06 -16.98 -12.25
N LEU A 338 12.36 -16.12 -13.22
CA LEU A 338 12.88 -14.75 -13.00
C LEU A 338 11.90 -13.88 -12.22
N ILE A 339 10.61 -13.84 -12.58
CA ILE A 339 9.61 -13.04 -11.86
C ILE A 339 9.38 -13.59 -10.44
N LEU A 340 9.26 -14.91 -10.28
CA LEU A 340 9.01 -15.53 -8.96
C LEU A 340 10.18 -15.34 -7.98
N LEU A 341 11.42 -15.59 -8.43
CA LEU A 341 12.61 -15.53 -7.56
C LEU A 341 13.25 -14.14 -7.50
N GLY A 342 13.22 -13.39 -8.61
CA GLY A 342 13.82 -12.07 -8.73
C GLY A 342 12.92 -10.92 -8.30
N SER A 343 11.59 -11.06 -8.40
CA SER A 343 10.64 -10.02 -7.98
C SER A 343 9.83 -10.41 -6.73
N PHE A 344 8.92 -11.39 -6.80
CA PHE A 344 8.03 -11.71 -5.67
C PHE A 344 8.77 -12.09 -4.39
N PHE A 345 9.74 -13.02 -4.47
CA PHE A 345 10.55 -13.40 -3.31
C PHE A 345 11.38 -12.23 -2.75
N VAL A 346 11.93 -11.38 -3.62
CA VAL A 346 12.70 -10.20 -3.24
C VAL A 346 11.85 -9.16 -2.53
N MET A 347 10.69 -8.81 -3.09
CA MET A 347 9.76 -7.84 -2.49
C MET A 347 9.31 -8.31 -1.10
N ASN A 348 9.01 -9.60 -0.94
CA ASN A 348 8.67 -10.19 0.35
C ASN A 348 9.83 -10.12 1.37
N LEU A 349 11.08 -10.31 0.95
CA LEU A 349 12.26 -10.11 1.82
C LEU A 349 12.44 -8.65 2.24
N VAL A 350 12.32 -7.70 1.29
CA VAL A 350 12.46 -6.27 1.56
C VAL A 350 11.38 -5.78 2.53
N LEU A 351 10.11 -6.15 2.28
CA LEU A 351 8.98 -5.87 3.16
C LEU A 351 9.18 -6.48 4.55
N GLY A 352 9.58 -7.76 4.62
CA GLY A 352 9.78 -8.47 5.88
C GLY A 352 10.90 -7.87 6.75
N VAL A 353 12.04 -7.54 6.16
CA VAL A 353 13.15 -6.90 6.89
C VAL A 353 12.78 -5.49 7.32
N LEU A 354 12.22 -4.66 6.43
CA LEU A 354 11.84 -3.29 6.80
C LEU A 354 10.74 -3.27 7.87
N SER A 355 9.70 -4.10 7.75
CA SER A 355 8.66 -4.23 8.79
C SER A 355 9.28 -4.62 10.14
N GLY A 356 10.28 -5.50 10.14
CA GLY A 356 11.02 -5.88 11.35
C GLY A 356 11.86 -4.75 11.95
N GLU A 357 12.49 -3.90 11.14
CA GLU A 357 13.29 -2.75 11.62
C GLU A 357 12.42 -1.57 12.08
N PHE A 358 11.35 -1.23 11.34
CA PHE A 358 10.37 -0.22 11.75
C PHE A 358 9.71 -0.59 13.09
N SER A 359 9.35 -1.87 13.27
CA SER A 359 8.79 -2.36 14.54
C SER A 359 9.76 -2.14 15.71
N LYS A 360 11.05 -2.48 15.56
CA LYS A 360 12.07 -2.30 16.61
C LYS A 360 12.27 -0.84 17.00
N GLU A 361 12.34 0.06 16.02
CA GLU A 361 12.54 1.49 16.27
C GLU A 361 11.28 2.13 16.86
N LYS A 362 10.07 1.66 16.50
CA LYS A 362 8.81 2.09 17.13
C LYS A 362 8.64 1.55 18.56
N GLU A 363 8.92 0.27 18.85
CA GLU A 363 8.93 -0.24 20.24
C GLU A 363 9.84 0.60 21.16
N LYS A 364 10.92 1.17 20.62
CA LYS A 364 11.88 2.02 21.34
C LYS A 364 11.33 3.44 21.58
N ILE A 365 10.47 3.95 20.68
CA ILE A 365 9.68 5.17 20.89
C ILE A 365 8.56 4.92 21.92
N ASP A 366 7.84 3.81 21.81
CA ASP A 366 6.69 3.49 22.69
C ASP A 366 7.14 3.15 24.13
N ARG A 367 8.33 2.56 24.30
CA ARG A 367 9.01 2.43 25.61
C ARG A 367 9.46 3.78 26.21
N THR A 368 9.43 4.87 25.44
CA THR A 368 9.76 6.22 25.91
C THR A 368 8.49 6.92 26.43
N LEU A 369 8.64 7.94 27.29
CA LEU A 369 7.55 8.66 27.98
C LEU A 369 6.46 9.30 27.09
N LEU A 370 6.59 9.24 25.76
CA LEU A 370 5.60 9.74 24.80
C LEU A 370 4.27 8.98 24.87
N PHE A 371 4.29 7.65 24.92
CA PHE A 371 3.06 6.85 24.95
C PHE A 371 2.18 7.16 26.18
N ARG A 372 2.82 7.25 27.36
CA ARG A 372 2.16 7.69 28.60
C ARG A 372 1.58 9.10 28.48
N LYS A 373 2.27 10.00 27.78
CA LYS A 373 1.81 11.38 27.55
C LYS A 373 0.63 11.43 26.58
N GLU A 374 0.59 10.63 25.51
CA GLU A 374 -0.56 10.59 24.60
C GLU A 374 -1.79 9.93 25.22
N ARG A 375 -1.65 8.80 25.94
CA ARG A 375 -2.77 8.24 26.74
C ARG A 375 -3.24 9.23 27.81
N GLN A 376 -2.35 10.01 28.43
CA GLN A 376 -2.74 11.08 29.37
C GLN A 376 -3.46 12.24 28.68
N GLU A 377 -2.98 12.75 27.53
CA GLU A 377 -3.63 13.84 26.80
C GLU A 377 -4.99 13.42 26.19
N LYS A 378 -5.16 12.15 25.79
CA LYS A 378 -6.48 11.56 25.46
C LYS A 378 -7.44 11.66 26.66
N ARG A 379 -7.03 11.17 27.83
CA ARG A 379 -7.86 11.12 29.05
C ARG A 379 -8.19 12.51 29.58
N GLU A 380 -7.20 13.40 29.69
CA GLU A 380 -7.43 14.81 30.07
C GLU A 380 -8.46 15.50 29.16
N GLN A 381 -8.54 15.13 27.87
CA GLN A 381 -9.53 15.68 26.94
C GLN A 381 -10.91 15.01 27.02
N GLN A 382 -11.00 13.71 27.33
CA GLN A 382 -12.27 13.04 27.66
C GLN A 382 -12.86 13.60 28.97
N ASP A 383 -12.05 13.67 30.03
CA ASP A 383 -12.41 14.25 31.32
C ASP A 383 -12.92 15.69 31.16
N TYR A 384 -12.18 16.53 30.42
CA TYR A 384 -12.59 17.91 30.12
C TYR A 384 -13.96 17.99 29.42
N LEU A 385 -14.26 17.09 28.48
CA LEU A 385 -15.55 17.05 27.80
C LEU A 385 -16.67 16.59 28.76
N GLY A 386 -16.43 15.55 29.57
CA GLY A 386 -17.40 15.08 30.57
C GLY A 386 -17.72 16.15 31.62
N TYR A 387 -16.69 16.81 32.18
CA TYR A 387 -16.89 17.94 33.09
C TYR A 387 -17.63 19.10 32.42
N LYS A 388 -17.37 19.38 31.13
CA LYS A 388 -18.12 20.40 30.39
C LYS A 388 -19.61 20.03 30.30
N GLU A 389 -19.95 18.81 29.91
CA GLU A 389 -21.34 18.35 29.81
C GLU A 389 -22.06 18.40 31.16
N TRP A 390 -21.37 18.07 32.27
CA TRP A 390 -21.92 18.18 33.62
C TRP A 390 -22.19 19.64 34.03
N ILE A 391 -21.31 20.58 33.64
CA ILE A 391 -21.52 22.01 33.88
C ILE A 391 -22.71 22.53 33.06
N GLU A 392 -22.78 22.21 31.76
CA GLU A 392 -23.89 22.62 30.89
C GLU A 392 -25.24 22.07 31.41
N LEU A 393 -25.28 20.82 31.88
CA LEU A 393 -26.47 20.22 32.48
C LEU A 393 -26.86 20.87 33.83
N ALA A 394 -25.89 21.20 34.67
CA ALA A 394 -26.14 21.88 35.95
C ALA A 394 -26.67 23.31 35.73
N GLU A 395 -26.14 24.04 34.74
CA GLU A 395 -26.68 25.33 34.32
C GLU A 395 -28.14 25.19 33.83
N GLU A 396 -28.46 24.23 32.94
CA GLU A 396 -29.85 24.03 32.47
C GLU A 396 -30.83 23.63 33.58
N LEU A 397 -30.40 22.86 34.59
CA LEU A 397 -31.24 22.50 35.75
C LEU A 397 -31.50 23.71 36.67
N SER A 398 -30.46 24.50 36.97
CA SER A 398 -30.59 25.70 37.81
C SER A 398 -31.49 26.79 37.16
N ASP A 399 -31.40 26.94 35.83
CA ASP A 399 -32.27 27.84 35.04
C ASP A 399 -33.69 27.26 34.85
N SER A 400 -34.01 26.10 35.45
CA SER A 400 -35.38 25.59 35.63
C SER A 400 -35.91 25.85 37.04
N GLU A 401 -35.16 25.48 38.10
CA GLU A 401 -35.61 25.69 39.49
C GLU A 401 -35.93 27.15 39.83
N GLY A 402 -35.16 28.10 39.27
CA GLY A 402 -35.44 29.53 39.44
C GLY A 402 -36.74 29.98 38.75
N ASP A 403 -37.08 29.36 37.62
CA ASP A 403 -38.28 29.67 36.84
C ASP A 403 -39.58 29.14 37.51
N ASP A 404 -39.45 28.17 38.42
CA ASP A 404 -40.53 27.57 39.21
C ASP A 404 -40.73 28.29 40.57
N LYS A 405 -39.65 28.64 41.29
CA LYS A 405 -39.72 29.44 42.54
C LYS A 405 -40.34 30.83 42.30
N GLU A 406 -39.93 31.54 41.24
CA GLU A 406 -40.59 32.79 40.81
C GLU A 406 -42.02 32.59 40.24
N SER A 407 -42.60 31.39 40.31
CA SER A 407 -44.01 31.14 40.00
C SER A 407 -44.85 31.00 41.28
N GLU A 408 -44.33 30.36 42.34
CA GLU A 408 -44.98 30.29 43.66
C GLU A 408 -45.12 31.68 44.31
N ASP A 409 -44.07 32.51 44.23
CA ASP A 409 -44.07 33.90 44.72
C ASP A 409 -45.15 34.78 44.06
N LEU A 410 -45.67 34.38 42.89
CA LEU A 410 -46.66 35.13 42.12
C LEU A 410 -48.11 34.69 42.40
N GLU A 411 -48.34 33.52 42.99
CA GLU A 411 -49.68 33.07 43.42
C GLU A 411 -49.97 33.42 44.89
N SER A 412 -48.92 33.67 45.70
CA SER A 412 -49.04 34.08 47.11
C SER A 412 -49.52 35.53 47.32
N GLY A 413 -49.56 36.36 46.27
CA GLY A 413 -49.83 37.81 46.33
C GLY A 413 -51.29 38.25 46.50
N GLY A 414 -52.21 37.38 46.92
CA GLY A 414 -53.66 37.64 46.97
C GLY A 414 -54.26 37.62 48.37
N GLY A 415 -54.08 38.68 49.16
CA GLY A 415 -54.64 38.82 50.52
C GLY A 415 -55.25 40.20 50.77
N ASP A 416 -56.52 40.23 51.15
CA ASP A 416 -57.39 41.42 51.28
C ASP A 416 -56.96 42.40 52.40
N GLY A 417 -57.23 43.71 52.22
CA GLY A 417 -56.69 44.79 53.08
C GLY A 417 -57.15 46.21 52.72
N ILE A 418 -58.38 46.54 53.14
CA ILE A 418 -59.19 47.74 52.83
C ILE A 418 -58.48 49.12 52.83
N ILE A 419 -58.95 49.96 51.90
CA ILE A 419 -58.60 51.35 51.51
C ILE A 419 -58.65 52.41 52.62
N GLU A 420 -57.69 53.37 52.59
CA GLU A 420 -57.75 54.82 52.92
C GLU A 420 -56.35 55.43 52.63
N GLU A 421 -56.08 56.61 52.02
CA GLU A 421 -56.86 57.66 51.33
C GLU A 421 -56.03 58.28 50.14
N GLU A 422 -56.70 59.05 49.26
CA GLU A 422 -56.19 60.10 48.32
C GLU A 422 -55.19 59.74 47.15
N PRO A 423 -55.11 60.56 46.07
CA PRO A 423 -54.76 60.04 44.72
C PRO A 423 -53.64 60.78 43.92
N ALA A 424 -53.35 60.20 42.72
CA ALA A 424 -52.48 60.68 41.62
C ALA A 424 -50.96 60.58 41.86
N MET A 425 -50.15 60.01 40.95
CA MET A 425 -50.22 60.11 39.48
C MET A 425 -49.82 58.80 38.78
N HIS A 426 -50.68 58.29 37.89
CA HIS A 426 -50.57 56.92 37.33
C HIS A 426 -50.36 56.93 35.81
N VAL A 427 -49.14 56.71 35.30
CA VAL A 427 -48.87 56.46 33.86
C VAL A 427 -47.75 55.44 33.63
N GLU A 428 -46.56 55.65 34.21
CA GLU A 428 -45.32 55.04 33.68
C GLU A 428 -45.09 53.55 34.06
N GLU A 429 -45.74 53.05 35.11
CA GLU A 429 -45.45 51.72 35.65
C GLU A 429 -46.17 50.58 34.90
N VAL A 430 -47.39 50.83 34.40
CA VAL A 430 -48.24 49.80 33.74
C VAL A 430 -47.59 49.24 32.47
N VAL A 431 -46.86 50.08 31.72
CA VAL A 431 -46.21 49.70 30.46
C VAL A 431 -45.04 48.73 30.69
N LYS A 432 -44.26 48.92 31.77
CA LYS A 432 -43.16 48.01 32.14
C LYS A 432 -43.69 46.62 32.45
N THR A 433 -44.72 46.52 33.30
CA THR A 433 -45.27 45.23 33.76
C THR A 433 -45.85 44.40 32.61
N HIS A 434 -46.60 45.01 31.69
CA HIS A 434 -47.15 44.29 30.54
C HIS A 434 -46.04 43.82 29.57
N CYS A 435 -45.08 44.70 29.24
CA CYS A 435 -43.93 44.36 28.39
C CYS A 435 -43.11 43.22 28.99
N HIS A 436 -42.78 43.28 30.29
CA HIS A 436 -42.03 42.24 30.98
C HIS A 436 -42.78 40.90 31.00
N SER A 437 -44.09 40.89 31.26
CA SER A 437 -44.91 39.67 31.20
C SER A 437 -44.93 39.02 29.81
N THR A 438 -44.98 39.85 28.75
CA THR A 438 -44.96 39.39 27.36
C THR A 438 -43.60 38.82 26.98
N PHE A 439 -42.52 39.47 27.40
CA PHE A 439 -41.15 39.01 27.20
C PHE A 439 -40.85 37.71 27.98
N ARG A 440 -41.39 37.56 29.20
CA ARG A 440 -41.27 36.36 30.04
C ARG A 440 -42.08 35.19 29.45
N ARG A 441 -43.28 35.43 28.90
CA ARG A 441 -44.04 34.45 28.09
C ARG A 441 -43.29 34.04 26.82
N LEU A 442 -42.71 34.99 26.08
CA LEU A 442 -41.83 34.71 24.93
C LEU A 442 -40.58 33.92 25.32
N ARG A 443 -39.95 34.20 26.48
CA ARG A 443 -38.80 33.43 27.01
C ARG A 443 -39.21 32.00 27.40
N LYS A 444 -40.31 31.79 28.13
CA LYS A 444 -40.83 30.45 28.46
C LYS A 444 -41.27 29.68 27.20
N PHE A 445 -41.87 30.33 26.21
CA PHE A 445 -42.19 29.72 24.91
C PHE A 445 -40.91 29.34 24.13
N ARG A 446 -39.92 30.24 24.04
CA ARG A 446 -38.62 29.97 23.40
C ARG A 446 -37.83 28.85 24.07
N LYS A 447 -37.86 28.76 25.42
CA LYS A 447 -37.30 27.62 26.17
C LYS A 447 -38.01 26.30 25.83
N ARG A 448 -39.35 26.30 25.72
CA ARG A 448 -40.14 25.10 25.37
C ARG A 448 -39.94 24.67 23.91
N THR A 449 -39.94 25.60 22.95
CA THR A 449 -39.68 25.28 21.54
C THR A 449 -38.24 24.85 21.31
N ARG A 450 -37.24 25.49 21.94
CA ARG A 450 -35.84 25.02 21.91
C ARG A 450 -35.73 23.57 22.39
N ARG A 451 -36.32 23.22 23.55
CA ARG A 451 -36.33 21.85 24.08
C ARG A 451 -37.02 20.85 23.14
N ALA A 452 -38.18 21.20 22.58
CA ALA A 452 -38.89 20.35 21.62
C ALA A 452 -38.09 20.12 20.31
N VAL A 453 -37.41 21.17 19.81
CA VAL A 453 -36.56 21.06 18.61
C VAL A 453 -35.29 20.25 18.88
N ILE A 454 -34.66 20.41 20.05
CA ILE A 454 -33.51 19.56 20.47
C ILE A 454 -33.94 18.08 20.53
N ALA A 455 -35.09 17.79 21.15
CA ALA A 455 -35.64 16.43 21.21
C ALA A 455 -35.95 15.86 19.80
N PHE A 456 -36.41 16.69 18.86
CA PHE A 456 -36.62 16.28 17.47
C PHE A 456 -35.30 16.01 16.74
N ILE A 457 -34.31 16.91 16.82
CA ILE A 457 -32.98 16.75 16.20
C ILE A 457 -32.30 15.47 16.68
N ASN A 458 -32.36 15.20 17.99
CA ASN A 458 -31.76 14.02 18.60
C ASN A 458 -32.60 12.74 18.42
N SER A 459 -33.73 12.81 17.71
CA SER A 459 -34.58 11.63 17.49
C SER A 459 -34.01 10.70 16.41
N ARG A 460 -34.17 9.39 16.62
CA ARG A 460 -33.84 8.35 15.62
C ARG A 460 -34.57 8.54 14.28
N GLN A 461 -35.73 9.20 14.30
CA GLN A 461 -36.51 9.52 13.10
C GLN A 461 -35.87 10.65 12.28
N CYS A 462 -35.43 11.74 12.91
CA CYS A 462 -34.71 12.82 12.23
C CYS A 462 -33.38 12.34 11.64
N PHE A 463 -32.63 11.54 12.41
CA PHE A 463 -31.42 10.85 11.96
C PHE A 463 -31.66 10.01 10.69
N ALA A 464 -32.68 9.13 10.71
CA ALA A 464 -33.00 8.29 9.56
C ALA A 464 -33.45 9.10 8.34
N LEU A 465 -34.24 10.16 8.55
CA LEU A 465 -34.69 11.07 7.49
C LEU A 465 -33.50 11.75 6.80
N ILE A 466 -32.51 12.26 7.55
CA ILE A 466 -31.34 12.92 6.96
C ILE A 466 -30.48 11.93 6.17
N ILE A 467 -30.30 10.70 6.65
CA ILE A 467 -29.58 9.65 5.89
C ILE A 467 -30.31 9.31 4.59
N ILE A 468 -31.65 9.20 4.62
CA ILE A 468 -32.45 8.97 3.41
C ILE A 468 -32.32 10.14 2.43
N LEU A 469 -32.31 11.41 2.89
CA LEU A 469 -32.08 12.57 2.02
C LEU A 469 -30.67 12.58 1.40
N VAL A 470 -29.64 12.22 2.17
CA VAL A 470 -28.27 12.09 1.65
C VAL A 470 -28.20 10.98 0.60
N PHE A 471 -28.77 9.80 0.88
CA PHE A 471 -28.81 8.68 -0.07
C PHE A 471 -29.57 9.02 -1.35
N LEU A 472 -30.75 9.64 -1.26
CA LEU A 472 -31.51 10.08 -2.43
C LEU A 472 -30.76 11.15 -3.23
N ASN A 473 -30.03 12.06 -2.57
CA ASN A 473 -29.18 13.02 -3.28
C ASN A 473 -28.02 12.34 -4.01
N THR A 474 -27.39 11.32 -3.40
CA THR A 474 -26.39 10.46 -4.07
C THR A 474 -26.98 9.74 -5.28
N VAL A 475 -28.18 9.15 -5.15
CA VAL A 475 -28.85 8.45 -6.27
C VAL A 475 -29.10 9.41 -7.44
N VAL A 476 -29.60 10.63 -7.19
CA VAL A 476 -29.76 11.63 -8.27
C VAL A 476 -28.42 11.95 -8.95
N LEU A 477 -27.34 12.11 -8.17
CA LEU A 477 -25.99 12.34 -8.71
C LEU A 477 -25.46 11.16 -9.53
N THR A 478 -25.93 9.92 -9.31
CA THR A 478 -25.57 8.76 -10.16
C THR A 478 -26.33 8.68 -11.49
N THR A 479 -27.40 9.46 -11.67
CA THR A 479 -28.16 9.46 -12.93
C THR A 479 -27.50 10.26 -14.04
N GLU A 480 -26.49 11.09 -13.74
CA GLU A 480 -25.87 11.95 -14.74
C GLU A 480 -25.01 11.14 -15.73
N HIS A 481 -25.29 11.33 -17.02
CA HIS A 481 -24.56 10.70 -18.12
C HIS A 481 -24.40 11.65 -19.32
N HIS A 482 -23.53 11.27 -20.26
CA HIS A 482 -23.45 11.90 -21.58
C HIS A 482 -24.69 11.55 -22.43
N ASN A 483 -25.12 12.48 -23.29
CA ASN A 483 -26.34 12.37 -24.09
C ASN A 483 -27.61 11.98 -23.29
N GLN A 484 -27.72 12.48 -22.06
CA GLN A 484 -28.92 12.31 -21.25
C GLN A 484 -30.12 13.11 -21.81
N PRO A 485 -31.37 12.63 -21.66
CA PRO A 485 -32.55 13.31 -22.19
C PRO A 485 -32.96 14.52 -21.32
N GLU A 486 -33.48 15.58 -21.95
CA GLU A 486 -33.80 16.88 -21.32
C GLU A 486 -34.62 16.78 -20.02
N TRP A 487 -35.57 15.86 -19.93
CA TRP A 487 -36.38 15.65 -18.72
C TRP A 487 -35.54 15.27 -17.49
N LEU A 488 -34.39 14.63 -17.71
CA LEU A 488 -33.49 14.19 -16.65
C LEU A 488 -32.61 15.35 -16.16
N ASP A 489 -32.18 16.26 -17.03
CA ASP A 489 -31.57 17.54 -16.62
C ASP A 489 -32.56 18.38 -15.78
N GLU A 490 -33.79 18.55 -16.26
CA GLU A 490 -34.85 19.25 -15.52
C GLU A 490 -35.10 18.62 -14.14
N PHE A 491 -35.16 17.29 -14.08
CA PHE A 491 -35.32 16.55 -12.83
C PHE A 491 -34.11 16.68 -11.90
N GLN A 492 -32.88 16.60 -12.41
CA GLN A 492 -31.64 16.73 -11.63
C GLN A 492 -31.52 18.13 -11.00
N ASP A 493 -31.82 19.20 -11.75
CA ASP A 493 -31.76 20.56 -11.23
C ASP A 493 -32.95 20.91 -10.30
N PHE A 494 -34.17 20.42 -10.60
CA PHE A 494 -35.29 20.49 -9.64
C PHE A 494 -34.94 19.80 -8.32
N ALA A 495 -34.43 18.56 -8.38
CA ALA A 495 -34.02 17.82 -7.20
C ALA A 495 -32.89 18.52 -6.45
N ASN A 496 -31.90 19.10 -7.14
CA ASN A 496 -30.84 19.89 -6.50
C ASN A 496 -31.41 21.08 -5.71
N VAL A 497 -32.35 21.85 -6.29
CA VAL A 497 -33.01 22.96 -5.57
C VAL A 497 -33.76 22.47 -4.33
N VAL A 498 -34.45 21.33 -4.41
CA VAL A 498 -35.12 20.70 -3.26
C VAL A 498 -34.11 20.29 -2.18
N PHE A 499 -33.04 19.57 -2.53
CA PHE A 499 -32.01 19.15 -1.57
C PHE A 499 -31.29 20.33 -0.90
N VAL A 500 -30.92 21.36 -1.66
CA VAL A 500 -30.30 22.58 -1.09
C VAL A 500 -31.25 23.28 -0.13
N THR A 501 -32.54 23.35 -0.45
CA THR A 501 -33.55 23.94 0.44
C THR A 501 -33.67 23.13 1.75
N LEU A 502 -33.75 21.80 1.67
CA LEU A 502 -33.86 20.92 2.83
C LEU A 502 -32.61 20.96 3.73
N PHE A 503 -31.40 20.93 3.14
CA PHE A 503 -30.16 21.06 3.91
C PHE A 503 -29.96 22.47 4.51
N THR A 504 -30.47 23.51 3.86
CA THR A 504 -30.50 24.86 4.45
C THR A 504 -31.44 24.92 5.66
N MET A 505 -32.62 24.27 5.57
CA MET A 505 -33.53 24.14 6.73
C MET A 505 -32.89 23.33 7.87
N GLU A 506 -32.23 22.20 7.58
CA GLU A 506 -31.47 21.40 8.56
C GLU A 506 -30.46 22.26 9.33
N MET A 507 -29.63 23.03 8.59
CA MET A 507 -28.62 23.93 9.16
C MET A 507 -29.24 25.01 10.06
N VAL A 508 -30.30 25.68 9.60
CA VAL A 508 -30.99 26.75 10.36
C VAL A 508 -31.64 26.18 11.62
N ILE A 509 -32.26 24.99 11.55
CA ILE A 509 -32.86 24.30 12.68
C ILE A 509 -31.79 23.91 13.72
N LYS A 510 -30.66 23.33 13.31
CA LYS A 510 -29.53 23.03 14.20
C LYS A 510 -28.98 24.29 14.88
N MET A 511 -28.79 25.37 14.12
CA MET A 511 -28.22 26.62 14.62
C MET A 511 -29.16 27.32 15.62
N ALA A 512 -30.46 27.32 15.36
CA ALA A 512 -31.48 27.87 16.27
C ALA A 512 -31.66 27.04 17.55
N ALA A 513 -31.47 25.72 17.47
CA ALA A 513 -31.57 24.81 18.61
C ALA A 513 -30.34 24.89 19.52
N SER A 514 -29.14 24.70 18.96
CA SER A 514 -27.89 24.73 19.74
C SER A 514 -27.58 26.13 20.27
N GLY A 515 -27.66 27.14 19.40
CA GLY A 515 -27.06 28.45 19.61
C GLY A 515 -25.85 28.65 18.69
N PHE A 516 -25.57 29.89 18.31
CA PHE A 516 -24.59 30.22 17.27
C PHE A 516 -23.15 29.80 17.64
N SER A 517 -22.71 30.10 18.87
CA SER A 517 -21.34 29.77 19.32
C SER A 517 -21.12 28.25 19.35
N ASP A 518 -22.05 27.51 19.96
CA ASP A 518 -21.96 26.07 20.15
C ASP A 518 -22.13 25.30 18.85
N TYR A 519 -22.93 25.81 17.92
CA TYR A 519 -22.99 25.31 16.55
C TYR A 519 -21.59 25.37 15.90
N PHE A 520 -20.93 26.52 15.95
CA PHE A 520 -19.57 26.69 15.42
C PHE A 520 -18.46 26.09 16.30
N SER A 521 -18.77 25.51 17.46
CA SER A 521 -17.79 24.73 18.25
C SER A 521 -17.49 23.36 17.61
N LYS A 522 -18.51 22.69 17.06
CA LYS A 522 -18.44 21.29 16.59
C LYS A 522 -17.93 21.21 15.13
N LEU A 523 -16.92 20.38 14.87
CA LEU A 523 -16.26 20.29 13.55
C LEU A 523 -17.22 19.91 12.42
N PHE A 524 -18.08 18.89 12.62
CA PHE A 524 -19.06 18.48 11.62
C PHE A 524 -20.11 19.55 11.30
N ASN A 525 -20.47 20.40 12.28
CA ASN A 525 -21.37 21.54 12.05
C ASN A 525 -20.69 22.63 11.21
N ARG A 526 -19.38 22.87 11.41
CA ARG A 526 -18.60 23.77 10.50
C ARG A 526 -18.60 23.24 9.07
N PHE A 527 -18.41 21.93 8.90
CA PHE A 527 -18.46 21.27 7.60
C PHE A 527 -19.84 21.40 6.94
N ASP A 528 -20.91 21.06 7.65
CA ASP A 528 -22.31 21.21 7.21
C ASP A 528 -22.60 22.63 6.71
N PHE A 529 -22.20 23.65 7.49
CA PHE A 529 -22.28 25.06 7.10
C PHE A 529 -21.53 25.35 5.78
N PHE A 530 -20.28 24.90 5.61
CA PHE A 530 -19.57 25.10 4.35
C PHE A 530 -20.25 24.40 3.16
N VAL A 531 -20.75 23.18 3.33
CA VAL A 531 -21.45 22.44 2.26
C VAL A 531 -22.74 23.14 1.82
N VAL A 532 -23.51 23.67 2.77
CA VAL A 532 -24.71 24.47 2.49
C VAL A 532 -24.35 25.78 1.79
N ILE A 533 -23.35 26.53 2.29
CA ILE A 533 -22.93 27.79 1.69
C ILE A 533 -22.39 27.60 0.26
N PHE A 534 -21.54 26.60 0.00
CA PHE A 534 -21.08 26.31 -1.36
C PHE A 534 -22.24 25.92 -2.30
N SER A 535 -23.22 25.15 -1.80
CA SER A 535 -24.40 24.79 -2.59
C SER A 535 -25.31 25.98 -2.92
N ILE A 536 -25.41 26.97 -2.03
CA ILE A 536 -26.15 28.22 -2.28
C ILE A 536 -25.39 29.10 -3.27
N LEU A 537 -24.06 29.22 -3.12
CA LEU A 537 -23.21 29.97 -4.04
C LEU A 537 -23.27 29.37 -5.45
N GLU A 538 -23.20 28.05 -5.59
CA GLU A 538 -23.40 27.35 -6.87
C GLU A 538 -24.72 27.77 -7.53
N LEU A 539 -25.84 27.61 -6.82
CA LEU A 539 -27.18 27.92 -7.34
C LEU A 539 -27.33 29.39 -7.77
N VAL A 540 -26.69 30.32 -7.07
CA VAL A 540 -26.64 31.75 -7.44
C VAL A 540 -25.75 31.98 -8.66
N PHE A 541 -24.57 31.38 -8.73
CA PHE A 541 -23.65 31.54 -9.86
C PHE A 541 -24.24 30.96 -11.16
N VAL A 542 -24.85 29.78 -11.11
CA VAL A 542 -25.53 29.17 -12.27
C VAL A 542 -26.67 30.06 -12.77
N LYS A 543 -27.54 30.56 -11.88
CA LYS A 543 -28.66 31.44 -12.26
C LYS A 543 -28.25 32.85 -12.69
N SER A 544 -27.03 33.31 -12.36
CA SER A 544 -26.53 34.63 -12.77
C SER A 544 -25.66 34.61 -14.03
N GLY A 545 -25.24 33.43 -14.51
CA GLY A 545 -24.41 33.30 -15.72
C GLY A 545 -23.01 33.92 -15.63
N LEU A 546 -22.54 34.26 -14.42
CA LEU A 546 -21.32 35.03 -14.20
C LEU A 546 -20.00 34.23 -14.32
N LEU A 547 -20.06 32.91 -14.50
CA LEU A 547 -18.89 32.04 -14.55
C LEU A 547 -18.77 31.32 -15.90
N ASN A 548 -17.54 31.19 -16.39
CA ASN A 548 -17.21 30.34 -17.53
C ASN A 548 -17.66 28.89 -17.25
N PRO A 549 -18.05 28.09 -18.28
CA PRO A 549 -18.53 26.72 -18.11
C PRO A 549 -17.63 25.83 -17.25
N MET A 550 -16.31 25.96 -17.42
CA MET A 550 -15.28 25.29 -16.62
C MET A 550 -15.39 25.55 -15.11
N GLY A 551 -15.75 26.77 -14.70
CA GLY A 551 -15.98 27.11 -13.29
C GLY A 551 -17.29 26.54 -12.76
N VAL A 552 -18.32 26.46 -13.62
CA VAL A 552 -19.61 25.85 -13.28
C VAL A 552 -19.46 24.36 -13.01
N SER A 553 -18.76 23.59 -13.85
CA SER A 553 -18.52 22.15 -13.62
C SER A 553 -17.82 21.88 -12.30
N VAL A 554 -16.81 22.67 -11.93
CA VAL A 554 -16.10 22.51 -10.64
C VAL A 554 -17.01 22.82 -9.44
N LEU A 555 -17.94 23.77 -9.56
CA LEU A 555 -18.93 24.03 -8.52
C LEU A 555 -20.01 22.93 -8.43
N ARG A 556 -20.40 22.29 -9.54
CA ARG A 556 -21.26 21.08 -9.50
C ARG A 556 -20.62 19.95 -8.69
N CYS A 557 -19.30 19.76 -8.79
CA CYS A 557 -18.58 18.79 -7.95
C CYS A 557 -18.72 19.08 -6.44
N ALA A 558 -18.96 20.33 -6.02
CA ALA A 558 -19.19 20.66 -4.60
C ALA A 558 -20.50 20.05 -4.05
N ARG A 559 -21.46 19.67 -4.91
CA ARG A 559 -22.64 18.88 -4.54
C ARG A 559 -22.24 17.57 -3.84
N LEU A 560 -21.13 16.95 -4.24
CA LEU A 560 -20.65 15.68 -3.69
C LEU A 560 -20.16 15.78 -2.23
N LEU A 561 -19.82 16.98 -1.74
CA LEU A 561 -19.46 17.17 -0.33
C LEU A 561 -20.64 16.84 0.62
N ARG A 562 -21.87 16.78 0.10
CA ARG A 562 -23.06 16.32 0.83
C ARG A 562 -22.96 14.83 1.21
N ILE A 563 -22.26 14.00 0.43
CA ILE A 563 -22.03 12.58 0.74
C ILE A 563 -21.24 12.44 2.04
N PHE A 564 -20.28 13.33 2.31
CA PHE A 564 -19.55 13.32 3.57
C PHE A 564 -20.42 13.59 4.81
N LYS A 565 -21.69 14.04 4.69
CA LYS A 565 -22.63 14.02 5.84
C LYS A 565 -22.81 12.62 6.42
N LEU A 566 -22.67 11.57 5.61
CA LEU A 566 -22.75 10.18 6.04
C LEU A 566 -21.66 9.83 7.07
N THR A 567 -20.49 10.49 7.01
CA THR A 567 -19.40 10.34 8.00
C THR A 567 -19.79 10.79 9.41
N GLN A 568 -20.74 11.72 9.56
CA GLN A 568 -21.22 12.15 10.88
C GLN A 568 -22.08 11.07 11.57
N TYR A 569 -22.76 10.26 10.76
CA TYR A 569 -23.79 9.31 11.21
C TYR A 569 -23.31 7.86 11.29
N TRP A 570 -22.26 7.49 10.55
CA TRP A 570 -21.69 6.15 10.56
C TRP A 570 -20.40 6.08 11.38
N GLU A 571 -20.47 5.48 12.57
CA GLU A 571 -19.40 5.51 13.57
C GLU A 571 -18.06 4.91 13.09
N SER A 572 -18.09 3.80 12.35
CA SER A 572 -16.87 3.18 11.79
C SER A 572 -16.19 4.11 10.77
N LEU A 573 -16.96 4.71 9.85
CA LEU A 573 -16.47 5.69 8.88
C LEU A 573 -15.96 6.97 9.59
N ARG A 574 -16.64 7.41 10.65
CA ARG A 574 -16.22 8.54 11.49
C ARG A 574 -14.87 8.28 12.17
N SER A 575 -14.68 7.08 12.71
CA SER A 575 -13.41 6.64 13.32
C SER A 575 -12.30 6.57 12.26
N LEU A 576 -12.55 5.88 11.14
CA LEU A 576 -11.56 5.71 10.07
C LEU A 576 -11.11 7.05 9.45
N VAL A 577 -12.02 8.01 9.25
CA VAL A 577 -11.67 9.37 8.82
C VAL A 577 -10.84 10.10 9.88
N GLY A 578 -11.08 9.85 11.17
CA GLY A 578 -10.24 10.33 12.27
C GLY A 578 -8.81 9.75 12.23
N LYS A 579 -8.68 8.42 12.13
CA LYS A 579 -7.40 7.71 12.01
C LYS A 579 -6.61 8.15 10.76
N LEU A 580 -7.30 8.31 9.62
CA LEU A 580 -6.75 8.88 8.38
C LEU A 580 -6.19 10.29 8.58
N LEU A 581 -6.94 11.20 9.20
CA LEU A 581 -6.48 12.58 9.42
C LEU A 581 -5.32 12.65 10.44
N LYS A 582 -5.20 11.68 11.35
CA LYS A 582 -4.07 11.57 12.27
C LYS A 582 -2.81 11.05 11.56
N SER A 583 -2.90 9.97 10.79
CA SER A 583 -1.74 9.38 10.10
C SER A 583 -1.26 10.23 8.91
N VAL A 584 -2.14 10.94 8.18
CA VAL A 584 -1.70 12.00 7.25
C VAL A 584 -0.84 13.05 7.94
N ARG A 585 -1.09 13.36 9.22
CA ARG A 585 -0.31 14.34 9.98
C ARG A 585 1.04 13.82 10.47
N SER A 586 1.18 12.53 10.84
CA SER A 586 2.51 11.96 11.15
C SER A 586 3.36 11.82 9.88
N VAL A 587 2.75 11.43 8.76
CA VAL A 587 3.44 11.12 7.50
C VAL A 587 3.63 12.36 6.60
N ALA A 588 3.04 13.52 6.91
CA ALA A 588 3.19 14.77 6.14
C ALA A 588 4.65 15.18 5.87
N SER A 589 5.58 14.94 6.79
CA SER A 589 7.01 15.22 6.59
C SER A 589 7.70 14.25 5.62
N LEU A 590 7.22 13.00 5.53
CA LEU A 590 7.67 12.01 4.55
C LEU A 590 7.13 12.36 3.15
N LEU A 591 5.86 12.75 3.04
CA LEU A 591 5.25 13.24 1.79
C LEU A 591 5.94 14.52 1.28
N LEU A 592 6.34 15.42 2.19
CA LEU A 592 7.14 16.59 1.83
C LEU A 592 8.55 16.20 1.32
N LEU A 593 9.20 15.21 1.95
CA LEU A 593 10.50 14.70 1.49
C LEU A 593 10.39 14.04 0.10
N LEU A 594 9.36 13.23 -0.14
CA LEU A 594 9.03 12.65 -1.44
C LEU A 594 8.79 13.74 -2.50
N SER A 595 8.03 14.79 -2.15
CA SER A 595 7.78 15.94 -3.04
C SER A 595 9.07 16.69 -3.40
N ILE A 596 10.00 16.84 -2.45
CA ILE A 596 11.32 17.43 -2.69
C ILE A 596 12.19 16.53 -3.58
N PHE A 597 12.13 15.21 -3.38
CA PHE A 597 12.82 14.24 -4.24
C PHE A 597 12.31 14.29 -5.69
N ILE A 598 10.98 14.26 -5.88
CA ILE A 598 10.33 14.44 -7.19
C ILE A 598 10.81 15.75 -7.85
N LEU A 599 10.79 16.87 -7.13
CA LEU A 599 11.22 18.17 -7.65
C LEU A 599 12.69 18.16 -8.11
N ILE A 600 13.60 17.59 -7.31
CA ILE A 600 15.03 17.51 -7.65
C ILE A 600 15.24 16.62 -8.89
N CYS A 601 14.62 15.44 -8.93
CA CYS A 601 14.74 14.53 -10.06
C CYS A 601 14.11 15.08 -11.34
N SER A 602 13.01 15.83 -11.23
CA SER A 602 12.35 16.51 -12.36
C SER A 602 13.24 17.60 -12.94
N LEU A 603 13.78 18.47 -12.09
CA LEU A 603 14.72 19.50 -12.52
C LEU A 603 16.02 18.90 -13.10
N LEU A 604 16.49 17.75 -12.59
CA LEU A 604 17.66 17.05 -13.14
C LEU A 604 17.33 16.46 -14.52
N GLY A 605 16.15 15.87 -14.68
CA GLY A 605 15.64 15.41 -15.98
C GLY A 605 15.54 16.55 -16.99
N MET A 606 15.07 17.74 -16.59
CA MET A 606 15.07 18.95 -17.44
C MET A 606 16.48 19.38 -17.87
N GLN A 607 17.49 19.27 -16.99
CA GLN A 607 18.88 19.62 -17.32
C GLN A 607 19.59 18.58 -18.22
N LEU A 608 19.12 17.33 -18.24
CA LEU A 608 19.66 16.26 -19.08
C LEU A 608 18.92 16.18 -20.42
N PHE A 609 17.59 15.98 -20.38
CA PHE A 609 16.75 15.59 -21.50
C PHE A 609 15.89 16.72 -22.08
N GLY A 610 15.77 17.86 -21.39
CA GLY A 610 14.94 18.98 -21.84
C GLY A 610 15.35 19.49 -23.22
N GLY A 611 14.39 19.58 -24.14
CA GLY A 611 14.62 19.96 -25.54
C GLY A 611 15.28 18.86 -26.40
N ARG A 612 15.63 17.69 -25.85
CA ARG A 612 16.24 16.58 -26.61
C ARG A 612 15.25 15.57 -27.17
N PHE A 613 14.05 15.45 -26.59
CA PHE A 613 13.02 14.50 -27.04
C PHE A 613 12.28 15.05 -28.27
N ASN A 614 13.03 15.33 -29.34
CA ASN A 614 12.55 15.82 -30.62
C ASN A 614 13.16 14.94 -31.72
N PHE A 615 12.53 13.80 -31.98
CA PHE A 615 12.96 12.84 -33.01
C PHE A 615 12.42 13.25 -34.39
N ILE A 616 13.15 12.95 -35.47
CA ILE A 616 12.78 13.40 -36.83
C ILE A 616 11.79 12.43 -37.49
N ALA A 617 11.92 11.12 -37.23
CA ALA A 617 11.12 10.06 -37.86
C ALA A 617 9.94 9.55 -36.99
N HIS A 618 9.75 10.12 -35.78
CA HIS A 618 8.70 9.69 -34.85
C HIS A 618 7.98 10.90 -34.24
N GLU A 619 6.72 10.69 -33.83
CA GLU A 619 6.00 11.68 -33.03
C GLU A 619 6.71 11.96 -31.70
N LYS A 620 6.48 13.17 -31.17
CA LYS A 620 7.11 13.62 -29.93
C LYS A 620 6.46 12.92 -28.72
N PRO A 621 7.24 12.21 -27.87
CA PRO A 621 6.67 11.52 -26.72
C PRO A 621 6.02 12.50 -25.73
N ARG A 622 4.82 12.15 -25.26
CA ARG A 622 4.03 12.95 -24.31
C ARG A 622 4.76 13.03 -22.96
N ALA A 623 5.31 11.91 -22.48
CA ALA A 623 6.19 11.82 -21.33
C ALA A 623 7.61 12.35 -21.68
N ASN A 624 7.84 13.64 -21.44
CA ASN A 624 9.11 14.32 -21.70
C ASN A 624 9.54 15.23 -20.52
N PHE A 625 10.63 15.98 -20.72
CA PHE A 625 11.27 16.82 -19.69
C PHE A 625 11.41 18.29 -20.12
N ASP A 626 10.54 18.78 -21.00
CA ASP A 626 10.69 20.13 -21.58
C ASP A 626 10.24 21.26 -20.64
N GLY A 627 9.35 20.98 -19.68
CA GLY A 627 8.86 21.97 -18.70
C GLY A 627 8.55 21.31 -17.36
N ILE A 628 8.62 22.08 -16.27
CA ILE A 628 8.63 21.52 -14.90
C ILE A 628 7.41 20.67 -14.55
N LEU A 629 6.19 21.08 -14.92
CA LEU A 629 4.99 20.29 -14.64
C LEU A 629 4.99 18.96 -15.41
N GLN A 630 5.41 18.98 -16.67
CA GLN A 630 5.53 17.77 -17.48
C GLN A 630 6.64 16.86 -16.95
N ALA A 631 7.80 17.42 -16.59
CA ALA A 631 8.89 16.68 -15.97
C ALA A 631 8.47 16.04 -14.63
N MET A 632 7.67 16.73 -13.82
CA MET A 632 7.11 16.18 -12.57
C MET A 632 6.12 15.04 -12.81
N LEU A 633 5.30 15.10 -13.86
CA LEU A 633 4.41 14.01 -14.25
C LEU A 633 5.21 12.81 -14.79
N THR A 634 6.19 13.04 -15.66
CA THR A 634 7.10 12.01 -16.19
C THR A 634 7.91 11.34 -15.07
N VAL A 635 8.38 12.09 -14.07
CA VAL A 635 9.03 11.54 -12.87
C VAL A 635 8.04 10.75 -12.01
N PHE A 636 6.81 11.25 -11.82
CA PHE A 636 5.80 10.54 -11.06
C PHE A 636 5.38 9.22 -11.72
N GLN A 637 5.30 9.16 -13.06
CA GLN A 637 5.11 7.95 -13.85
C GLN A 637 6.20 6.90 -13.57
N ILE A 638 7.47 7.31 -13.61
CA ILE A 638 8.62 6.44 -13.24
C ILE A 638 8.54 5.98 -11.78
N LEU A 639 7.95 6.77 -10.88
CA LEU A 639 7.71 6.40 -9.48
C LEU A 639 6.50 5.50 -9.26
N THR A 640 5.48 5.52 -10.12
CA THR A 640 4.43 4.50 -10.11
C THR A 640 4.91 3.16 -10.69
N GLY A 641 6.00 3.18 -11.47
CA GLY A 641 6.59 1.98 -12.09
C GLY A 641 5.91 1.54 -13.38
N GLU A 642 5.08 2.40 -13.98
CA GLU A 642 4.30 2.19 -15.20
C GLU A 642 4.98 2.89 -16.38
N ASP A 643 5.16 2.21 -17.52
CA ASP A 643 5.79 2.72 -18.75
C ASP A 643 7.22 3.29 -18.52
N TRP A 644 7.86 2.98 -17.39
CA TRP A 644 9.10 3.64 -16.97
C TRP A 644 10.29 3.27 -17.88
N ASN A 645 10.23 2.07 -18.45
CA ASN A 645 11.13 1.54 -19.46
C ASN A 645 11.06 2.35 -20.76
N GLU A 646 9.86 2.73 -21.24
CA GLU A 646 9.68 3.52 -22.47
C GLU A 646 10.28 4.92 -22.33
N VAL A 647 10.07 5.58 -21.18
CA VAL A 647 10.70 6.87 -20.89
C VAL A 647 12.23 6.74 -20.84
N MET A 648 12.76 5.62 -20.34
CA MET A 648 14.20 5.31 -20.40
C MET A 648 14.67 5.07 -21.84
N TYR A 649 13.92 4.36 -22.68
CA TYR A 649 14.26 4.09 -24.08
C TYR A 649 14.32 5.39 -24.90
N HIS A 650 13.34 6.29 -24.75
CA HIS A 650 13.41 7.65 -25.31
C HIS A 650 14.63 8.42 -24.78
N GLY A 651 14.93 8.31 -23.48
CA GLY A 651 16.12 8.88 -22.85
C GLY A 651 17.43 8.41 -23.51
N MET A 652 17.55 7.11 -23.79
CA MET A 652 18.72 6.50 -24.43
C MET A 652 18.84 6.89 -25.92
N ARG A 653 17.75 6.84 -26.69
CA ARG A 653 17.71 7.28 -28.10
C ARG A 653 18.13 8.75 -28.24
N ALA A 654 17.70 9.61 -27.32
CA ALA A 654 18.11 11.03 -27.27
C ALA A 654 19.60 11.29 -26.97
N TYR A 655 20.39 10.24 -26.73
CA TYR A 655 21.83 10.29 -26.42
C TYR A 655 22.68 9.31 -27.25
N GLU A 656 22.12 8.59 -28.22
CA GLU A 656 22.79 7.54 -29.01
C GLU A 656 24.14 7.98 -29.60
N ASN A 657 24.17 9.16 -30.22
CA ASN A 657 25.38 9.75 -30.82
C ASN A 657 26.31 10.46 -29.79
N SER A 658 26.27 10.07 -28.51
CA SER A 658 26.98 10.77 -27.42
C SER A 658 27.76 9.82 -26.51
N PRO A 659 28.99 10.18 -26.07
CA PRO A 659 29.75 9.37 -25.10
C PRO A 659 29.07 9.28 -23.73
N TRP A 660 28.03 10.08 -23.47
CA TRP A 660 27.24 10.05 -22.24
C TRP A 660 26.10 9.02 -22.24
N TYR A 661 25.88 8.29 -23.34
CA TYR A 661 24.81 7.29 -23.50
C TYR A 661 24.69 6.32 -22.30
N GLY A 662 25.80 5.70 -21.87
CA GLY A 662 25.79 4.78 -20.73
C GLY A 662 25.50 5.42 -19.37
N VAL A 663 25.59 6.75 -19.24
CA VAL A 663 25.30 7.49 -18.00
C VAL A 663 23.81 7.80 -17.88
N VAL A 664 23.07 7.86 -19.00
CA VAL A 664 21.61 8.07 -19.03
C VAL A 664 20.87 7.00 -18.25
N VAL A 665 21.22 5.73 -18.45
CA VAL A 665 20.60 4.58 -17.77
C VAL A 665 20.70 4.70 -16.24
N ILE A 666 21.82 5.24 -15.74
CA ILE A 666 22.06 5.42 -14.30
C ILE A 666 21.05 6.39 -13.67
N TYR A 667 20.60 7.43 -14.40
CA TYR A 667 19.55 8.34 -13.91
C TYR A 667 18.22 7.60 -13.67
N PHE A 668 17.77 6.79 -14.63
CA PHE A 668 16.50 6.07 -14.53
C PHE A 668 16.54 4.98 -13.46
N ILE A 669 17.61 4.18 -13.40
CA ILE A 669 17.79 3.15 -12.36
C ILE A 669 17.88 3.80 -10.96
N PHE A 670 18.61 4.90 -10.80
CA PHE A 670 18.68 5.64 -9.54
C PHE A 670 17.30 6.20 -9.13
N LEU A 671 16.59 6.81 -10.07
CA LEU A 671 15.26 7.39 -9.83
C LEU A 671 14.27 6.32 -9.36
N PHE A 672 14.19 5.19 -10.07
CA PHE A 672 13.33 4.07 -9.71
C PHE A 672 13.70 3.49 -8.34
N ILE A 673 14.96 3.11 -8.11
CA ILE A 673 15.37 2.45 -6.87
C ILE A 673 15.24 3.37 -5.65
N CYS A 674 15.78 4.60 -5.72
CA CYS A 674 15.73 5.52 -4.57
C CYS A 674 14.32 6.09 -4.36
N GLY A 675 13.55 6.29 -5.43
CA GLY A 675 12.16 6.73 -5.37
C GLY A 675 11.25 5.69 -4.73
N ASN A 676 11.29 4.45 -5.23
CA ASN A 676 10.52 3.35 -4.65
C ASN A 676 10.97 3.00 -3.22
N TYR A 677 12.25 3.17 -2.89
CA TYR A 677 12.69 3.10 -1.49
C TYR A 677 12.06 4.18 -0.61
N ILE A 678 11.98 5.44 -1.06
CA ILE A 678 11.30 6.50 -0.30
C ILE A 678 9.80 6.19 -0.16
N LEU A 679 9.12 5.82 -1.26
CA LEU A 679 7.71 5.41 -1.24
C LEU A 679 7.45 4.25 -0.27
N LEU A 680 8.33 3.24 -0.24
CA LEU A 680 8.21 2.10 0.64
C LEU A 680 8.39 2.47 2.13
N ASN A 681 9.28 3.41 2.45
CA ASN A 681 9.37 3.96 3.81
C ASN A 681 8.11 4.76 4.19
N VAL A 682 7.46 5.43 3.24
CA VAL A 682 6.17 6.11 3.47
C VAL A 682 5.04 5.09 3.68
N PHE A 683 4.97 4.04 2.85
CA PHE A 683 4.07 2.89 3.02
C PHE A 683 4.16 2.30 4.43
N LEU A 684 5.39 2.01 4.87
CA LEU A 684 5.63 1.35 6.15
C LEU A 684 5.31 2.25 7.33
N ALA A 685 5.63 3.55 7.24
CA ALA A 685 5.22 4.51 8.26
C ALA A 685 3.69 4.58 8.39
N ILE A 686 2.94 4.59 7.28
CA ILE A 686 1.47 4.54 7.30
C ILE A 686 1.01 3.22 7.94
N ALA A 687 1.47 2.07 7.45
CA ALA A 687 1.05 0.77 7.95
C ALA A 687 1.30 0.63 9.47
N VAL A 688 2.55 0.89 9.90
CA VAL A 688 3.01 0.78 11.30
C VAL A 688 2.42 1.86 12.22
N ASP A 689 1.95 3.00 11.70
CA ASP A 689 1.13 3.93 12.49
C ASP A 689 -0.30 3.46 12.71
N ASN A 690 -0.91 2.77 11.74
CA ASN A 690 -2.25 2.21 11.91
C ASN A 690 -2.25 0.92 12.77
N LEU A 691 -1.16 0.12 12.78
CA LEU A 691 -1.15 -1.17 13.50
C LEU A 691 -1.54 -1.04 14.99
N ASN A 692 -0.99 -0.04 15.67
CA ASN A 692 -1.05 0.07 17.13
C ASN A 692 -2.30 0.82 17.65
N GLU A 693 -3.12 1.44 16.79
CA GLU A 693 -4.30 2.21 17.25
C GLU A 693 -5.49 1.31 17.59
N ASP A 694 -5.59 0.14 16.98
CA ASP A 694 -6.66 -0.83 17.23
C ASP A 694 -6.39 -1.62 18.54
N ASP A 695 -5.13 -1.92 18.87
CA ASP A 695 -4.74 -2.50 20.17
C ASP A 695 -5.11 -1.58 21.35
N ASP A 696 -4.94 -0.26 21.17
CA ASP A 696 -5.32 0.78 22.13
C ASP A 696 -6.84 0.80 22.37
N GLU A 697 -7.65 0.58 21.33
CA GLU A 697 -9.13 0.56 21.38
C GLU A 697 -9.69 -0.76 21.96
N ASP A 698 -9.06 -1.91 21.67
CA ASP A 698 -9.45 -3.21 22.25
C ASP A 698 -9.12 -3.33 23.75
N GLU A 699 -8.03 -2.73 24.25
CA GLU A 699 -7.75 -2.66 25.70
C GLU A 699 -8.83 -1.84 26.43
N GLU A 700 -9.17 -0.65 25.91
CA GLU A 700 -10.15 0.24 26.56
C GLU A 700 -11.57 -0.36 26.50
N GLY A 701 -11.96 -0.99 25.38
CA GLY A 701 -13.27 -1.62 25.21
C GLY A 701 -13.53 -2.84 26.11
N ASN A 702 -12.49 -3.54 26.54
CA ASN A 702 -12.60 -4.73 27.40
C ASN A 702 -12.28 -4.45 28.88
N GLY A 703 -11.69 -3.29 29.20
CA GLY A 703 -11.35 -2.87 30.56
C GLY A 703 -12.48 -2.15 31.30
N ASP A 704 -13.12 -1.16 30.66
CA ASP A 704 -14.05 -0.22 31.32
C ASP A 704 -15.54 -0.59 31.15
N ALA A 705 -15.85 -1.88 30.97
CA ALA A 705 -17.21 -2.41 30.99
C ALA A 705 -17.57 -2.97 32.39
N PRO A 706 -18.11 -2.18 33.32
CA PRO A 706 -18.55 -2.69 34.62
C PRO A 706 -19.67 -3.73 34.40
N LYS A 707 -19.46 -4.95 34.91
CA LYS A 707 -20.47 -6.01 34.88
C LYS A 707 -21.74 -5.51 35.57
N LYS A 708 -22.79 -5.27 34.77
CA LYS A 708 -24.14 -5.00 35.30
C LYS A 708 -24.69 -6.28 35.92
N GLN A 709 -24.38 -6.46 37.19
CA GLN A 709 -24.92 -7.52 38.02
C GLN A 709 -26.38 -7.17 38.38
N ASN A 710 -27.27 -8.16 38.34
CA ASN A 710 -28.70 -7.95 38.51
C ASN A 710 -29.06 -7.81 40.00
N ASP A 711 -29.15 -6.58 40.49
CA ASP A 711 -29.75 -6.27 41.79
C ASP A 711 -31.16 -5.67 41.61
N THR A 712 -32.17 -6.53 41.64
CA THR A 712 -33.57 -6.16 41.90
C THR A 712 -33.95 -6.65 43.29
N PRO A 713 -34.29 -5.77 44.25
CA PRO A 713 -34.59 -6.17 45.61
C PRO A 713 -36.02 -6.70 45.71
N GLU A 714 -36.17 -8.01 45.94
CA GLU A 714 -37.44 -8.60 46.39
C GLU A 714 -37.33 -9.01 47.87
N LEU A 715 -38.47 -8.92 48.58
CA LEU A 715 -38.54 -8.88 50.05
C LEU A 715 -39.02 -10.22 50.65
N THR A 716 -38.93 -10.31 51.98
CA THR A 716 -39.52 -11.34 52.87
C THR A 716 -39.01 -12.78 52.66
N GLU A 717 -38.19 -13.34 53.57
CA GLU A 717 -38.57 -14.06 54.81
C GLU A 717 -38.21 -15.56 54.65
N THR A 718 -37.83 -16.35 55.66
CA THR A 718 -37.63 -16.17 57.12
C THR A 718 -36.44 -17.04 57.59
N ALA A 719 -35.95 -16.83 58.83
CA ALA A 719 -35.28 -17.77 59.76
C ALA A 719 -34.44 -18.97 59.24
N GLU A 720 -33.26 -19.34 59.77
CA GLU A 720 -32.40 -18.92 60.91
C GLU A 720 -31.01 -19.65 60.75
N LYS A 721 -29.97 -19.68 61.61
CA LYS A 721 -29.75 -19.32 63.04
C LYS A 721 -28.24 -19.07 63.34
N THR A 722 -27.95 -18.69 64.60
CA THR A 722 -26.74 -18.92 65.43
C THR A 722 -25.60 -19.84 64.92
N THR A 723 -24.28 -19.63 65.11
CA THR A 723 -23.34 -18.57 65.61
C THR A 723 -21.89 -19.19 65.58
N PRO A 724 -20.78 -18.45 65.83
CA PRO A 724 -19.41 -18.87 65.41
C PRO A 724 -18.58 -19.61 66.50
N PRO A 725 -17.31 -19.94 66.18
CA PRO A 725 -16.22 -19.46 67.06
C PRO A 725 -14.90 -19.00 66.37
N THR A 726 -14.53 -17.74 66.66
CA THR A 726 -13.18 -17.22 67.04
C THR A 726 -11.94 -17.32 66.10
N GLU A 727 -10.87 -16.65 66.54
CA GLU A 727 -9.68 -16.21 65.79
C GLU A 727 -8.36 -16.81 66.34
N GLU A 728 -7.26 -16.68 65.57
CA GLU A 728 -5.83 -16.74 66.02
C GLU A 728 -5.23 -18.07 66.56
N PRO A 729 -3.88 -18.25 66.63
CA PRO A 729 -2.85 -17.89 65.64
C PRO A 729 -1.70 -18.96 65.48
N GLU A 730 -0.64 -18.59 64.74
CA GLU A 730 0.78 -19.03 64.84
C GLU A 730 1.28 -20.47 64.51
N ASN A 731 2.16 -20.51 63.50
CA ASN A 731 3.54 -21.05 63.45
C ASN A 731 3.97 -22.45 63.99
N GLU A 732 4.46 -23.25 63.02
CA GLU A 732 5.73 -24.02 63.01
C GLU A 732 5.97 -25.36 63.75
N ILE A 733 6.70 -26.23 63.01
CA ILE A 733 7.62 -27.31 63.44
C ILE A 733 7.03 -28.50 64.22
N THR A 734 7.07 -29.71 63.61
CA THR A 734 7.84 -30.86 64.15
C THR A 734 8.05 -32.01 63.14
N LYS A 735 9.32 -32.23 62.77
CA LYS A 735 10.03 -33.48 62.41
C LYS A 735 9.49 -34.47 61.34
N MET A 736 10.22 -34.51 60.22
CA MET A 736 11.20 -35.56 59.88
C MET A 736 10.84 -37.08 60.00
N MET A 737 10.97 -37.79 58.85
CA MET A 737 11.91 -38.93 58.62
C MET A 737 11.76 -40.22 59.50
N LYS A 738 11.60 -41.47 58.99
CA LYS A 738 12.33 -42.13 57.88
C LYS A 738 11.68 -43.44 57.33
N ILE A 739 11.71 -43.58 55.99
CA ILE A 739 12.29 -44.67 55.15
C ILE A 739 11.93 -46.16 55.43
N LYS A 740 11.32 -46.82 54.43
CA LYS A 740 11.78 -48.01 53.64
C LYS A 740 10.61 -48.50 52.75
N HIS A 741 10.75 -49.04 51.54
CA HIS A 741 11.83 -49.12 50.54
C HIS A 741 11.16 -49.33 49.16
N TYR A 742 11.76 -48.83 48.08
CA TYR A 742 11.74 -49.53 46.79
C TYR A 742 13.07 -49.27 46.07
N GLU A 743 13.54 -50.24 45.29
CA GLU A 743 14.85 -50.17 44.60
C GLU A 743 14.69 -49.95 43.10
N ARG A 744 15.81 -49.63 42.44
CA ARG A 744 15.88 -49.11 41.08
C ARG A 744 16.54 -50.12 40.16
N THR A 745 15.97 -50.31 38.98
CA THR A 745 16.65 -50.81 37.79
C THR A 745 16.19 -49.99 36.59
N ASP A 746 17.14 -49.52 35.80
CA ASP A 746 16.97 -48.51 34.77
C ASP A 746 16.70 -49.09 33.38
N THR A 747 15.90 -48.42 32.56
CA THR A 747 16.24 -48.16 31.14
C THR A 747 15.34 -47.06 30.53
N GLU A 748 16.00 -46.10 29.87
CA GLU A 748 15.63 -45.25 28.72
C GLU A 748 14.12 -45.05 28.39
N GLU A 749 13.55 -43.83 28.45
CA GLU A 749 13.74 -42.64 27.58
C GLU A 749 13.13 -42.75 26.16
N GLN A 750 12.66 -41.60 25.63
CA GLN A 750 12.10 -41.29 24.28
C GLN A 750 10.57 -41.23 24.14
N THR A 751 9.94 -40.34 23.33
CA THR A 751 10.33 -38.97 22.84
C THR A 751 9.05 -38.19 22.48
N TYR A 752 9.00 -36.87 22.69
CA TYR A 752 7.97 -35.97 22.11
C TYR A 752 8.38 -35.48 20.70
N GLU A 753 8.46 -36.37 19.70
CA GLU A 753 8.78 -36.02 18.30
C GLU A 753 7.76 -36.65 17.33
N GLU A 754 6.51 -36.14 17.30
CA GLU A 754 5.54 -36.51 16.26
C GLU A 754 4.50 -35.41 15.99
N MET A 755 4.92 -34.41 15.21
CA MET A 755 4.00 -33.47 14.51
C MET A 755 4.59 -32.88 13.22
N PHE A 756 5.90 -33.05 12.97
CA PHE A 756 6.56 -32.63 11.74
C PHE A 756 7.59 -33.68 11.29
N ALA A 757 7.15 -34.60 10.45
CA ALA A 757 7.99 -35.51 9.67
C ALA A 757 7.35 -35.78 8.30
N GLU A 758 8.04 -35.33 7.25
CA GLU A 758 8.02 -35.88 5.88
C GLU A 758 8.94 -37.13 5.91
N ASP A 759 8.79 -38.22 5.17
CA ASP A 759 7.79 -38.72 4.21
C ASP A 759 7.89 -40.28 4.19
N ASP A 760 7.09 -40.98 3.38
CA ASP A 760 7.26 -42.36 2.88
C ASP A 760 7.72 -43.51 3.83
N ASP A 761 6.80 -44.42 4.20
CA ASP A 761 6.82 -45.84 3.78
C ASP A 761 5.57 -46.62 4.29
N ALA A 762 5.43 -47.91 3.97
CA ALA A 762 4.17 -48.66 4.07
C ALA A 762 4.12 -49.81 5.10
N GLU A 763 2.88 -50.20 5.47
CA GLU A 763 2.43 -51.48 6.08
C GLU A 763 3.08 -51.96 7.40
N GLU A 764 2.40 -51.78 8.53
CA GLU A 764 1.76 -52.87 9.32
C GLU A 764 1.08 -52.31 10.60
N GLU A 765 -0.26 -52.35 10.68
CA GLU A 765 -1.00 -52.23 11.95
C GLU A 765 -1.47 -53.63 12.39
N ALA A 766 -1.28 -53.95 13.67
CA ALA A 766 -1.83 -55.13 14.33
C ALA A 766 -2.39 -54.76 15.71
N ASP A 767 -3.52 -55.38 16.09
CA ASP A 767 -4.36 -54.98 17.22
C ASP A 767 -3.66 -54.92 18.58
N LEU A 768 -4.14 -54.04 19.46
CA LEU A 768 -4.61 -54.43 20.80
C LEU A 768 -5.54 -53.37 21.43
N ASP A 769 -6.36 -53.79 22.40
CA ASP A 769 -7.65 -53.16 22.73
C ASP A 769 -7.74 -52.55 24.16
N GLY A 770 -8.43 -51.41 24.25
CA GLY A 770 -9.27 -50.96 25.38
C GLY A 770 -8.64 -50.64 26.75
N LYS A 771 -8.76 -49.38 27.20
CA LYS A 771 -9.87 -48.98 28.11
C LYS A 771 -9.97 -47.49 28.45
N ASP A 772 -11.15 -47.14 28.93
CA ASP A 772 -11.67 -45.77 29.10
C ASP A 772 -11.22 -45.06 30.39
N GLY A 773 -11.22 -43.73 30.33
CA GLY A 773 -11.21 -42.80 31.45
C GLY A 773 -11.82 -41.47 31.00
N ASP A 774 -12.94 -41.09 31.57
CA ASP A 774 -13.75 -39.92 31.15
C ASP A 774 -13.37 -38.67 31.97
N ASP A 775 -13.12 -37.55 31.27
CA ASP A 775 -13.08 -36.20 31.84
C ASP A 775 -13.20 -35.13 30.72
N GLN A 776 -14.45 -34.72 30.46
CA GLN A 776 -14.89 -33.36 30.07
C GLN A 776 -14.04 -32.57 29.03
N LYS A 777 -14.32 -32.77 27.73
CA LYS A 777 -13.82 -31.92 26.61
C LYS A 777 -14.62 -30.62 26.45
N ASP A 778 -13.93 -29.48 26.35
CA ASP A 778 -14.43 -28.27 25.68
C ASP A 778 -14.60 -28.48 24.16
N MET A 779 -15.45 -27.67 23.52
CA MET A 779 -15.83 -27.84 22.10
C MET A 779 -14.69 -27.52 21.10
N SER A 780 -13.94 -28.55 20.72
CA SER A 780 -13.09 -28.57 19.52
C SER A 780 -13.87 -29.09 18.29
N PRO A 781 -13.43 -28.81 17.03
CA PRO A 781 -14.28 -28.97 15.85
C PRO A 781 -14.43 -30.43 15.37
N GLN A 782 -15.49 -31.09 15.85
CA GLN A 782 -16.11 -32.33 15.35
C GLN A 782 -15.13 -33.48 15.00
N ASP A 783 -14.92 -34.38 15.96
CA ASP A 783 -14.36 -35.71 15.74
C ASP A 783 -15.25 -36.53 14.77
N SER A 784 -14.90 -36.48 13.48
CA SER A 784 -15.58 -37.11 12.32
C SER A 784 -15.64 -38.65 12.30
N ARG A 785 -15.47 -39.28 13.47
CA ARG A 785 -15.57 -40.73 13.72
C ARG A 785 -16.88 -41.14 14.40
N THR A 786 -17.72 -40.18 14.81
CA THR A 786 -18.96 -40.43 15.57
C THR A 786 -20.21 -40.28 14.68
N MET A 787 -21.07 -41.30 14.67
CA MET A 787 -22.35 -41.24 13.95
C MET A 787 -23.34 -40.32 14.67
N PRO A 788 -24.03 -39.38 13.98
CA PRO A 788 -25.09 -38.60 14.60
C PRO A 788 -26.26 -39.51 15.03
N PRO A 789 -26.70 -39.49 16.31
CA PRO A 789 -27.70 -40.43 16.85
C PRO A 789 -29.15 -40.16 16.36
N HIS A 790 -29.32 -39.23 15.42
CA HIS A 790 -30.61 -38.88 14.82
C HIS A 790 -30.80 -39.66 13.51
N SER A 791 -32.05 -39.97 13.14
CA SER A 791 -32.35 -40.75 11.91
C SER A 791 -32.10 -39.95 10.63
N ALA A 792 -31.21 -40.43 9.76
CA ALA A 792 -30.95 -39.81 8.47
C ALA A 792 -32.15 -40.01 7.51
N PHE A 793 -32.57 -38.93 6.84
CA PHE A 793 -33.76 -38.87 5.97
C PHE A 793 -35.08 -39.36 6.61
N PHE A 794 -35.18 -39.42 7.95
CA PHE A 794 -36.26 -40.08 8.69
C PHE A 794 -36.44 -41.60 8.39
N ILE A 795 -35.51 -42.22 7.67
CA ILE A 795 -35.57 -43.62 7.21
C ILE A 795 -34.45 -44.46 7.82
N PHE A 796 -33.26 -43.89 8.00
CA PHE A 796 -32.07 -44.59 8.45
C PHE A 796 -31.72 -44.22 9.90
N ALA A 797 -32.30 -44.97 10.84
CA ALA A 797 -31.88 -44.97 12.23
C ALA A 797 -30.37 -45.26 12.38
N ASP A 798 -29.80 -44.81 13.49
CA ASP A 798 -28.45 -45.11 13.97
C ASP A 798 -28.14 -46.62 13.98
N THR A 799 -29.11 -47.43 14.43
CA THR A 799 -29.05 -48.90 14.51
C THR A 799 -29.14 -49.62 13.16
N ASN A 800 -29.31 -48.90 12.05
CA ASN A 800 -29.49 -49.53 10.74
C ASN A 800 -28.14 -50.02 10.15
N LYS A 801 -28.01 -51.34 9.97
CA LYS A 801 -26.82 -52.01 9.39
C LYS A 801 -26.32 -51.38 8.08
N PHE A 802 -27.22 -50.87 7.23
CA PHE A 802 -26.82 -50.21 5.98
C PHE A 802 -26.18 -48.84 6.22
N ARG A 803 -26.68 -48.06 7.18
CA ARG A 803 -26.09 -46.78 7.58
C ARG A 803 -24.72 -46.96 8.23
N ILE A 804 -24.58 -47.99 9.09
CA ILE A 804 -23.31 -48.38 9.71
C ILE A 804 -22.29 -48.77 8.61
N PHE A 805 -22.70 -49.55 7.61
CA PHE A 805 -21.86 -49.87 6.45
C PHE A 805 -21.43 -48.60 5.67
N CYS A 806 -22.36 -47.69 5.38
CA CYS A 806 -22.03 -46.43 4.71
C CYS A 806 -21.07 -45.55 5.53
N HIS A 807 -21.24 -45.49 6.86
CA HIS A 807 -20.32 -44.79 7.76
C HIS A 807 -18.91 -45.40 7.71
N ASN A 808 -18.81 -46.73 7.85
CA ASN A 808 -17.52 -47.44 7.82
C ASN A 808 -16.78 -47.24 6.49
N VAL A 809 -17.48 -47.23 5.35
CA VAL A 809 -16.89 -46.90 4.03
C VAL A 809 -16.41 -45.44 3.98
N VAL A 810 -17.17 -44.49 4.50
CA VAL A 810 -16.82 -43.06 4.50
C VAL A 810 -15.64 -42.74 5.44
N CYS A 811 -15.50 -43.48 6.56
CA CYS A 811 -14.41 -43.32 7.51
C CYS A 811 -13.12 -44.07 7.13
N PHE A 812 -13.14 -44.95 6.12
CA PHE A 812 -11.95 -45.69 5.70
C PHE A 812 -10.93 -44.77 5.01
N SER A 813 -9.68 -44.75 5.50
CA SER A 813 -8.65 -43.78 5.05
C SER A 813 -8.46 -43.78 3.53
N HIS A 814 -8.34 -44.97 2.92
CA HIS A 814 -8.20 -45.14 1.48
C HIS A 814 -9.37 -44.55 0.66
N PHE A 815 -10.59 -44.52 1.19
CA PHE A 815 -11.73 -43.90 0.51
C PHE A 815 -11.55 -42.38 0.36
N GLY A 816 -10.96 -41.73 1.37
CA GLY A 816 -10.56 -40.32 1.28
C GLY A 816 -9.49 -40.09 0.20
N ASN A 817 -8.46 -40.93 0.17
CA ASN A 817 -7.34 -40.79 -0.77
C ASN A 817 -7.75 -41.09 -2.22
N VAL A 818 -8.55 -42.13 -2.46
CA VAL A 818 -9.10 -42.46 -3.79
C VAL A 818 -9.99 -41.32 -4.33
N VAL A 819 -10.82 -40.71 -3.47
CA VAL A 819 -11.62 -39.53 -3.84
C VAL A 819 -10.72 -38.34 -4.19
N LEU A 820 -9.65 -38.09 -3.41
CA LEU A 820 -8.71 -37.01 -3.69
C LEU A 820 -8.01 -37.20 -5.05
N VAL A 821 -7.53 -38.41 -5.35
CA VAL A 821 -6.95 -38.76 -6.66
C VAL A 821 -7.98 -38.57 -7.78
N CYS A 822 -9.25 -38.94 -7.57
CA CYS A 822 -10.32 -38.69 -8.54
C CYS A 822 -10.57 -37.19 -8.77
N ILE A 823 -10.47 -36.34 -7.74
CA ILE A 823 -10.59 -34.88 -7.87
C ILE A 823 -9.41 -34.33 -8.68
N LEU A 824 -8.18 -34.77 -8.39
CA LEU A 824 -6.96 -34.33 -9.10
C LEU A 824 -7.01 -34.74 -10.58
N VAL A 825 -7.28 -36.00 -10.89
CA VAL A 825 -7.39 -36.48 -12.28
C VAL A 825 -8.54 -35.80 -13.03
N SER A 826 -9.71 -35.64 -12.39
CA SER A 826 -10.83 -34.90 -13.00
C SER A 826 -10.50 -33.42 -13.25
N SER A 827 -9.55 -32.84 -12.54
CA SER A 827 -9.11 -31.44 -12.73
C SER A 827 -8.09 -31.32 -13.86
N ILE A 828 -7.15 -32.27 -13.95
CA ILE A 828 -6.18 -32.37 -15.07
C ILE A 828 -6.90 -32.58 -16.41
N LEU A 829 -7.93 -33.43 -16.43
CA LEU A 829 -8.72 -33.69 -17.65
C LEU A 829 -9.56 -32.49 -18.10
N LEU A 830 -9.99 -31.61 -17.17
CA LEU A 830 -10.65 -30.35 -17.52
C LEU A 830 -9.67 -29.38 -18.21
N ALA A 831 -8.41 -29.33 -17.77
CA ALA A 831 -7.36 -28.54 -18.41
C ALA A 831 -6.90 -29.09 -19.78
N ALA A 832 -7.33 -30.30 -20.16
CA ALA A 832 -7.02 -30.92 -21.45
C ALA A 832 -8.10 -30.69 -22.53
N GLU A 833 -9.24 -30.07 -22.19
CA GLU A 833 -10.36 -29.82 -23.10
C GLU A 833 -9.96 -28.87 -24.25
N ASP A 834 -10.41 -29.18 -25.46
CA ASP A 834 -10.20 -28.37 -26.67
C ASP A 834 -11.34 -27.34 -26.80
N PRO A 835 -11.10 -26.03 -26.55
CA PRO A 835 -12.15 -25.02 -26.56
C PRO A 835 -12.60 -24.62 -27.98
N LEU A 836 -11.80 -24.89 -29.00
CA LEU A 836 -12.07 -24.50 -30.39
C LEU A 836 -12.94 -25.54 -31.10
N HIS A 837 -12.75 -26.83 -30.79
CA HIS A 837 -13.41 -27.92 -31.48
C HIS A 837 -14.17 -28.83 -30.51
N ALA A 838 -15.34 -28.38 -30.06
CA ALA A 838 -16.22 -29.12 -29.15
C ALA A 838 -16.51 -30.58 -29.55
N ASN A 839 -16.49 -30.90 -30.86
CA ASN A 839 -16.70 -32.25 -31.41
C ASN A 839 -15.42 -33.10 -31.59
N SER A 840 -14.25 -32.56 -31.21
CA SER A 840 -12.92 -33.18 -31.29
C SER A 840 -12.91 -34.59 -30.67
N PRO A 841 -12.17 -35.56 -31.25
CA PRO A 841 -12.05 -36.90 -30.66
C PRO A 841 -11.51 -36.85 -29.22
N ARG A 842 -10.66 -35.85 -28.90
CA ARG A 842 -10.21 -35.59 -27.53
C ARG A 842 -11.39 -35.29 -26.61
N ASN A 843 -12.24 -34.32 -26.97
CA ASN A 843 -13.38 -33.91 -26.14
C ASN A 843 -14.43 -35.02 -26.01
N ARG A 844 -14.58 -35.90 -27.01
CA ARG A 844 -15.44 -37.09 -26.89
C ARG A 844 -14.93 -38.05 -25.80
N ILE A 845 -13.62 -38.30 -25.75
CA ILE A 845 -12.98 -39.13 -24.72
C ILE A 845 -13.06 -38.45 -23.34
N LEU A 846 -12.79 -37.15 -23.27
CA LEU A 846 -12.89 -36.38 -22.02
C LEU A 846 -14.31 -36.40 -21.45
N ASN A 847 -15.35 -36.26 -22.30
CA ASN A 847 -16.75 -36.38 -21.85
C ASN A 847 -17.09 -37.77 -21.28
N MET A 848 -16.45 -38.86 -21.74
CA MET A 848 -16.62 -40.19 -21.14
C MET A 848 -16.03 -40.26 -19.72
N PHE A 849 -14.85 -39.70 -19.51
CA PHE A 849 -14.28 -39.55 -18.16
C PHE A 849 -15.13 -38.62 -17.28
N ASP A 850 -15.73 -37.58 -17.84
CA ASP A 850 -16.59 -36.63 -17.12
C ASP A 850 -17.83 -37.29 -16.51
N TYR A 851 -18.43 -38.25 -17.22
CA TYR A 851 -19.48 -39.12 -16.67
C TYR A 851 -18.96 -40.03 -15.55
N PHE A 852 -17.80 -40.67 -15.75
CA PHE A 852 -17.19 -41.55 -14.75
C PHE A 852 -16.94 -40.81 -13.43
N PHE A 853 -16.21 -39.69 -13.45
CA PHE A 853 -15.89 -38.94 -12.24
C PHE A 853 -17.14 -38.36 -11.57
N THR A 854 -18.12 -37.84 -12.34
CA THR A 854 -19.38 -37.36 -11.76
C THR A 854 -20.18 -38.50 -11.10
N SER A 855 -20.14 -39.72 -11.64
CA SER A 855 -20.79 -40.88 -11.01
C SER A 855 -20.11 -41.25 -9.67
N VAL A 856 -18.77 -41.29 -9.62
CA VAL A 856 -17.99 -41.53 -8.40
C VAL A 856 -18.31 -40.49 -7.32
N PHE A 857 -18.37 -39.21 -7.69
CA PHE A 857 -18.70 -38.13 -6.76
C PHE A 857 -20.17 -38.16 -6.31
N THR A 858 -21.09 -38.64 -7.16
CA THR A 858 -22.49 -38.85 -6.76
C THR A 858 -22.62 -39.98 -5.74
N VAL A 859 -21.85 -41.06 -5.90
CA VAL A 859 -21.75 -42.14 -4.90
C VAL A 859 -21.11 -41.63 -3.60
N GLU A 860 -20.05 -40.83 -3.68
CA GLU A 860 -19.41 -40.21 -2.50
C GLU A 860 -20.38 -39.36 -1.67
N ILE A 861 -21.11 -38.45 -2.31
CA ILE A 861 -22.03 -37.52 -1.63
C ILE A 861 -23.26 -38.27 -1.10
N THR A 862 -23.79 -39.27 -1.81
CA THR A 862 -24.91 -40.08 -1.29
C THR A 862 -24.51 -40.92 -0.08
N LEU A 863 -23.33 -41.56 -0.07
CA LEU A 863 -22.80 -42.25 1.12
C LEU A 863 -22.61 -41.30 2.31
N LYS A 864 -22.04 -40.11 2.08
CA LYS A 864 -21.91 -39.03 3.09
C LYS A 864 -23.27 -38.61 3.67
N MET A 865 -24.28 -38.39 2.83
CA MET A 865 -25.62 -37.97 3.28
C MET A 865 -26.38 -39.07 4.03
N ILE A 866 -26.19 -40.34 3.70
CA ILE A 866 -26.77 -41.48 4.44
C ILE A 866 -26.11 -41.62 5.81
N SER A 867 -24.77 -41.47 5.87
CA SER A 867 -24.00 -41.52 7.12
C SER A 867 -24.37 -40.36 8.08
N TYR A 868 -24.20 -39.12 7.62
CA TYR A 868 -24.30 -37.91 8.45
C TYR A 868 -25.70 -37.26 8.46
N GLY A 869 -26.65 -37.68 7.63
CA GLY A 869 -27.95 -37.01 7.50
C GLY A 869 -27.89 -35.72 6.68
N PHE A 870 -29.04 -35.16 6.33
CA PHE A 870 -29.16 -34.11 5.31
C PHE A 870 -28.96 -32.66 5.85
N VAL A 871 -29.95 -32.12 6.59
CA VAL A 871 -29.98 -30.70 7.04
C VAL A 871 -30.38 -30.51 8.51
N LEU A 872 -31.23 -31.38 9.08
CA LEU A 872 -32.10 -31.02 10.21
C LEU A 872 -31.48 -31.02 11.61
N HIS A 873 -30.31 -31.64 11.81
CA HIS A 873 -29.68 -31.78 13.13
C HIS A 873 -28.24 -31.24 13.13
N GLU A 874 -27.64 -31.07 14.31
CA GLU A 874 -26.36 -30.35 14.47
C GLU A 874 -25.11 -31.10 13.94
N GLY A 875 -25.28 -32.37 13.59
CA GLY A 875 -24.29 -33.17 12.83
C GLY A 875 -24.60 -33.36 11.34
N ALA A 876 -25.60 -32.66 10.79
CA ALA A 876 -26.09 -32.92 9.43
C ALA A 876 -25.15 -32.41 8.34
N PHE A 877 -25.01 -33.17 7.25
CA PHE A 877 -24.03 -32.94 6.18
C PHE A 877 -24.03 -31.50 5.66
N CYS A 878 -25.20 -30.95 5.32
CA CYS A 878 -25.31 -29.65 4.65
C CYS A 878 -25.17 -28.43 5.58
N ARG A 879 -25.04 -28.60 6.91
CA ARG A 879 -24.74 -27.47 7.82
C ARG A 879 -23.29 -26.97 7.72
N SER A 880 -22.38 -27.80 7.19
CA SER A 880 -21.02 -27.37 6.85
C SER A 880 -20.99 -26.71 5.47
N VAL A 881 -20.49 -25.48 5.38
CA VAL A 881 -20.37 -24.72 4.12
C VAL A 881 -19.53 -25.47 3.08
N PHE A 882 -18.47 -26.16 3.51
CA PHE A 882 -17.62 -26.97 2.62
C PHE A 882 -18.33 -28.21 2.08
N ASN A 883 -19.19 -28.84 2.88
CA ASN A 883 -20.04 -29.96 2.45
C ASN A 883 -21.16 -29.50 1.50
N LEU A 884 -21.71 -28.30 1.72
CA LEU A 884 -22.69 -27.67 0.85
C LEU A 884 -22.08 -27.34 -0.52
N LEU A 885 -20.85 -26.83 -0.57
CA LEU A 885 -20.09 -26.66 -1.81
C LEU A 885 -19.89 -28.01 -2.54
N ASP A 886 -19.45 -29.03 -1.80
CA ASP A 886 -19.31 -30.42 -2.26
C ASP A 886 -20.60 -30.92 -2.97
N LEU A 887 -21.76 -30.67 -2.37
CA LEU A 887 -23.08 -31.00 -2.92
C LEU A 887 -23.44 -30.17 -4.16
N ILE A 888 -23.24 -28.85 -4.12
CA ILE A 888 -23.57 -27.93 -5.23
C ILE A 888 -22.82 -28.34 -6.51
N VAL A 889 -21.52 -28.64 -6.41
CA VAL A 889 -20.71 -29.03 -7.58
C VAL A 889 -21.22 -30.31 -8.23
N VAL A 890 -21.62 -31.31 -7.45
CA VAL A 890 -22.19 -32.56 -7.97
C VAL A 890 -23.58 -32.33 -8.58
N CYS A 891 -24.45 -31.55 -7.92
CA CYS A 891 -25.76 -31.18 -8.46
C CYS A 891 -25.65 -30.44 -9.81
N VAL A 892 -24.75 -29.46 -9.91
CA VAL A 892 -24.50 -28.73 -11.16
C VAL A 892 -24.01 -29.66 -12.26
N ALA A 893 -23.08 -30.58 -11.97
CA ALA A 893 -22.59 -31.56 -12.95
C ALA A 893 -23.72 -32.47 -13.48
N LEU A 894 -24.58 -32.99 -12.59
CA LEU A 894 -25.73 -33.82 -12.97
C LEU A 894 -26.74 -33.04 -13.84
N VAL A 895 -27.11 -31.81 -13.45
CA VAL A 895 -28.02 -30.94 -14.23
C VAL A 895 -27.40 -30.58 -15.59
N SER A 896 -26.08 -30.36 -15.65
CA SER A 896 -25.33 -30.09 -16.89
C SER A 896 -25.38 -31.27 -17.88
N PHE A 897 -25.57 -32.51 -17.41
CA PHE A 897 -25.80 -33.68 -18.27
C PHE A 897 -27.26 -33.81 -18.70
N VAL A 898 -28.21 -33.71 -17.76
CA VAL A 898 -29.66 -33.82 -18.06
C VAL A 898 -30.12 -32.79 -19.11
N LEU A 899 -29.52 -31.60 -19.11
CA LEU A 899 -29.86 -30.52 -20.05
C LEU A 899 -29.05 -30.51 -21.36
N GLN A 900 -28.24 -31.55 -21.67
CA GLN A 900 -27.43 -31.58 -22.89
C GLN A 900 -28.24 -31.41 -24.19
N ASN A 901 -29.48 -31.89 -24.22
CA ASN A 901 -30.35 -31.86 -25.40
C ASN A 901 -31.04 -30.51 -25.66
N GLN A 902 -30.74 -29.46 -24.90
CA GLN A 902 -31.36 -28.14 -25.03
C GLN A 902 -30.32 -27.04 -25.31
N THR A 903 -30.49 -26.31 -26.40
CA THR A 903 -29.56 -25.28 -26.90
C THR A 903 -29.64 -23.93 -26.15
N ILE A 904 -30.05 -23.96 -24.88
CA ILE A 904 -30.28 -22.78 -24.05
C ILE A 904 -28.95 -22.22 -23.55
N SER A 905 -28.76 -20.89 -23.58
CA SER A 905 -27.52 -20.23 -23.14
C SER A 905 -27.09 -20.60 -21.71
N ALA A 906 -28.06 -20.82 -20.80
CA ALA A 906 -27.83 -21.32 -19.45
C ALA A 906 -27.03 -22.64 -19.39
N VAL A 907 -27.14 -23.51 -20.39
CA VAL A 907 -26.37 -24.77 -20.46
C VAL A 907 -24.87 -24.51 -20.70
N LYS A 908 -24.49 -23.37 -21.31
CA LYS A 908 -23.08 -22.93 -21.35
C LYS A 908 -22.59 -22.54 -19.96
N ILE A 909 -23.36 -21.76 -19.21
CA ILE A 909 -23.03 -21.34 -17.84
C ILE A 909 -22.89 -22.57 -16.91
N LEU A 910 -23.81 -23.53 -17.01
CA LEU A 910 -23.74 -24.81 -16.28
C LEU A 910 -22.58 -25.73 -16.70
N ARG A 911 -21.91 -25.47 -17.83
CA ARG A 911 -20.64 -26.13 -18.19
C ARG A 911 -19.46 -25.39 -17.56
N VAL A 912 -19.44 -24.06 -17.60
CA VAL A 912 -18.39 -23.24 -16.94
C VAL A 912 -18.30 -23.57 -15.44
N LEU A 913 -19.43 -23.73 -14.75
CA LEU A 913 -19.46 -24.09 -13.32
C LEU A 913 -18.83 -25.48 -13.00
N ARG A 914 -18.49 -26.31 -13.98
CA ARG A 914 -17.65 -27.53 -13.76
C ARG A 914 -16.24 -27.17 -13.26
N VAL A 915 -15.78 -25.93 -13.49
CA VAL A 915 -14.51 -25.39 -12.95
C VAL A 915 -14.46 -25.36 -11.42
N LEU A 916 -15.59 -25.54 -10.73
CA LEU A 916 -15.65 -25.61 -9.26
C LEU A 916 -15.20 -26.98 -8.69
N ARG A 917 -14.97 -28.00 -9.53
CA ARG A 917 -14.50 -29.34 -9.08
C ARG A 917 -13.21 -29.35 -8.25
N PRO A 918 -12.15 -28.56 -8.55
CA PRO A 918 -10.92 -28.55 -7.76
C PRO A 918 -11.14 -28.03 -6.33
N LEU A 919 -12.09 -27.11 -6.12
CA LEU A 919 -12.40 -26.55 -4.79
C LEU A 919 -12.83 -27.61 -3.76
N ARG A 920 -13.30 -28.77 -4.22
CA ARG A 920 -13.64 -29.92 -3.38
C ARG A 920 -12.42 -30.46 -2.61
N ALA A 921 -11.20 -30.22 -3.10
CA ALA A 921 -9.96 -30.55 -2.39
C ALA A 921 -9.81 -29.78 -1.06
N ILE A 922 -10.39 -28.58 -0.93
CA ILE A 922 -10.36 -27.77 0.32
C ILE A 922 -11.00 -28.55 1.49
N ASN A 923 -12.06 -29.34 1.22
CA ASN A 923 -12.71 -30.14 2.27
C ASN A 923 -11.90 -31.39 2.68
N ARG A 924 -10.81 -31.71 1.97
CA ARG A 924 -9.94 -32.88 2.22
C ARG A 924 -8.57 -32.47 2.75
N ALA A 925 -7.94 -31.44 2.20
CA ALA A 925 -6.65 -30.93 2.64
C ALA A 925 -6.80 -30.04 3.90
N LYS A 926 -6.53 -30.60 5.09
CA LYS A 926 -6.68 -29.91 6.39
C LYS A 926 -6.02 -28.52 6.41
N GLY A 927 -4.76 -28.41 5.96
CA GLY A 927 -4.04 -27.13 5.92
C GLY A 927 -4.74 -26.07 5.06
N LEU A 928 -5.17 -26.44 3.85
CA LEU A 928 -5.90 -25.53 2.95
C LEU A 928 -7.25 -25.11 3.53
N LYS A 929 -7.94 -26.02 4.23
CA LYS A 929 -9.18 -25.71 4.97
C LYS A 929 -8.95 -24.64 6.04
N HIS A 930 -7.92 -24.80 6.87
CA HIS A 930 -7.59 -23.81 7.91
C HIS A 930 -7.23 -22.45 7.31
N VAL A 931 -6.39 -22.39 6.26
CA VAL A 931 -6.06 -21.14 5.55
C VAL A 931 -7.32 -20.42 5.05
N VAL A 932 -8.22 -21.14 4.38
CA VAL A 932 -9.49 -20.56 3.89
C VAL A 932 -10.38 -20.09 5.04
N GLN A 933 -10.43 -20.80 6.17
CA GLN A 933 -11.20 -20.37 7.35
C GLN A 933 -10.63 -19.07 7.95
N CYS A 934 -9.32 -18.95 8.11
CA CYS A 934 -8.68 -17.73 8.60
C CYS A 934 -8.94 -16.53 7.66
N MET A 935 -8.88 -16.74 6.33
CA MET A 935 -9.23 -15.70 5.36
C MET A 935 -10.70 -15.25 5.48
N VAL A 936 -11.65 -16.17 5.67
CA VAL A 936 -13.07 -15.83 5.83
C VAL A 936 -13.34 -15.06 7.14
N ILE A 937 -12.61 -15.37 8.22
CA ILE A 937 -12.68 -14.60 9.47
C ILE A 937 -12.16 -13.17 9.25
N ALA A 938 -10.99 -13.02 8.61
CA ALA A 938 -10.39 -11.72 8.32
C ALA A 938 -11.24 -10.85 7.38
N ILE A 939 -11.91 -11.43 6.38
CA ILE A 939 -12.80 -10.67 5.45
C ILE A 939 -13.87 -9.88 6.21
N LYS A 940 -14.37 -10.39 7.35
CA LYS A 940 -15.39 -9.71 8.16
C LYS A 940 -14.88 -8.39 8.78
N SER A 941 -13.63 -8.33 9.20
CA SER A 941 -13.03 -7.11 9.77
C SER A 941 -12.62 -6.14 8.65
N ILE A 942 -12.01 -6.67 7.58
CA ILE A 942 -11.56 -5.94 6.39
C ILE A 942 -12.70 -5.18 5.68
N GLY A 943 -13.92 -5.72 5.68
CA GLY A 943 -15.06 -5.19 4.92
C GLY A 943 -15.39 -3.71 5.16
N ASN A 944 -15.13 -3.18 6.36
CA ASN A 944 -15.32 -1.76 6.65
C ASN A 944 -14.37 -0.86 5.83
N ILE A 945 -13.10 -1.24 5.72
CA ILE A 945 -12.09 -0.46 4.98
C ILE A 945 -12.42 -0.48 3.48
N VAL A 946 -12.70 -1.66 2.93
CA VAL A 946 -13.09 -1.84 1.52
C VAL A 946 -14.31 -0.96 1.16
N LEU A 947 -15.28 -0.88 2.06
CA LEU A 947 -16.49 -0.07 1.88
C LEU A 947 -16.21 1.44 1.89
N VAL A 948 -15.22 1.92 2.66
CA VAL A 948 -14.79 3.32 2.61
C VAL A 948 -13.94 3.62 1.38
N THR A 949 -13.04 2.71 0.97
CA THR A 949 -12.30 2.83 -0.28
C THR A 949 -13.26 2.95 -1.48
N PHE A 950 -14.24 2.05 -1.57
CA PHE A 950 -15.27 2.09 -2.61
C PHE A 950 -16.11 3.38 -2.56
N LEU A 951 -16.46 3.89 -1.36
CA LEU A 951 -17.18 5.15 -1.22
C LEU A 951 -16.36 6.34 -1.75
N LEU A 952 -15.06 6.39 -1.46
CA LEU A 952 -14.19 7.46 -1.98
C LEU A 952 -13.93 7.32 -3.48
N GLU A 953 -13.66 6.11 -3.97
CA GLU A 953 -13.52 5.81 -5.39
C GLU A 953 -14.77 6.22 -6.18
N PHE A 954 -15.96 5.90 -5.66
CA PHE A 954 -17.24 6.38 -6.17
C PHE A 954 -17.35 7.92 -6.17
N MET A 955 -16.88 8.61 -5.12
CA MET A 955 -16.85 10.08 -5.13
C MET A 955 -15.93 10.63 -6.22
N PHE A 956 -14.75 10.03 -6.42
CA PHE A 956 -13.87 10.39 -7.54
C PHE A 956 -14.48 10.05 -8.90
N ALA A 957 -15.24 8.95 -9.03
CA ALA A 957 -15.91 8.57 -10.26
C ALA A 957 -16.95 9.62 -10.68
N VAL A 958 -17.79 10.10 -9.76
CA VAL A 958 -18.76 11.17 -10.08
C VAL A 958 -18.04 12.49 -10.37
N ILE A 959 -16.93 12.83 -9.69
CA ILE A 959 -16.09 13.99 -10.08
C ILE A 959 -15.56 13.82 -11.52
N GLY A 960 -15.12 12.61 -11.89
CA GLY A 960 -14.67 12.29 -13.24
C GLY A 960 -15.75 12.52 -14.30
N VAL A 961 -16.99 12.04 -14.06
CA VAL A 961 -18.14 12.29 -14.95
C VAL A 961 -18.37 13.81 -15.14
N GLN A 962 -18.40 14.59 -14.06
CA GLN A 962 -18.58 16.06 -14.11
C GLN A 962 -17.48 16.78 -14.91
N LEU A 963 -16.26 16.23 -14.95
CA LEU A 963 -15.10 16.85 -15.62
C LEU A 963 -14.91 16.38 -17.07
N PHE A 964 -15.30 15.15 -17.41
CA PHE A 964 -14.84 14.43 -18.61
C PHE A 964 -15.94 13.78 -19.46
N LYS A 965 -17.21 13.71 -19.02
CA LYS A 965 -18.31 13.18 -19.85
C LYS A 965 -18.33 13.86 -21.24
N GLY A 966 -18.55 13.08 -22.29
CA GLY A 966 -18.63 13.53 -23.68
C GLY A 966 -17.33 14.08 -24.29
N LYS A 967 -16.20 14.08 -23.56
CA LYS A 967 -14.94 14.75 -23.98
C LYS A 967 -13.82 13.78 -24.39
N PHE A 968 -14.10 12.49 -24.40
CA PHE A 968 -13.12 11.44 -24.73
C PHE A 968 -13.28 10.89 -26.15
N TYR A 969 -14.26 11.38 -26.92
CA TYR A 969 -14.42 11.08 -28.34
C TYR A 969 -13.26 11.63 -29.18
N SER A 970 -12.91 10.92 -30.25
CA SER A 970 -11.82 11.24 -31.17
C SER A 970 -12.13 10.73 -32.57
N CYS A 971 -11.78 11.51 -33.60
CA CYS A 971 -11.73 11.01 -34.97
C CYS A 971 -10.43 10.21 -35.19
N THR A 972 -10.44 9.25 -36.13
CA THR A 972 -9.19 8.61 -36.62
C THR A 972 -8.28 9.59 -37.37
N ASP A 973 -8.83 10.67 -37.94
CA ASP A 973 -8.08 11.82 -38.45
C ASP A 973 -7.96 12.90 -37.38
N ILE A 974 -6.75 13.09 -36.83
CA ILE A 974 -6.45 14.09 -35.78
C ILE A 974 -6.76 15.54 -36.19
N SER A 975 -6.94 15.81 -37.49
CA SER A 975 -7.32 17.12 -38.03
C SER A 975 -8.81 17.44 -37.84
N LYS A 976 -9.63 16.48 -37.39
CA LYS A 976 -11.09 16.58 -37.30
C LYS A 976 -11.58 16.46 -35.86
N HIS A 977 -12.09 17.57 -35.33
CA HIS A 977 -12.53 17.67 -33.93
C HIS A 977 -14.05 17.58 -33.73
N VAL A 978 -14.85 17.22 -34.74
CA VAL A 978 -16.33 17.12 -34.66
C VAL A 978 -16.81 15.91 -35.46
N GLU A 979 -17.82 15.18 -34.96
CA GLU A 979 -18.39 14.00 -35.63
C GLU A 979 -18.89 14.29 -37.05
N GLU A 980 -19.55 15.43 -37.29
CA GLU A 980 -20.03 15.82 -38.62
C GLU A 980 -18.93 15.87 -39.67
N ASP A 981 -17.74 16.26 -39.22
CA ASP A 981 -16.54 16.53 -40.01
C ASP A 981 -15.64 15.27 -40.12
N CYS A 982 -15.83 14.30 -39.22
CA CYS A 982 -15.15 13.02 -39.16
C CYS A 982 -15.78 11.99 -40.13
N LYS A 983 -15.86 12.32 -41.42
CA LYS A 983 -16.51 11.47 -42.45
C LYS A 983 -15.66 11.32 -43.70
N GLY A 984 -15.92 10.25 -44.46
CA GLY A 984 -15.17 9.90 -45.66
C GLY A 984 -13.79 9.30 -45.32
N HIS A 985 -12.77 9.62 -46.11
CA HIS A 985 -11.42 9.05 -45.98
C HIS A 985 -10.38 10.14 -45.70
N PHE A 986 -9.26 9.75 -45.12
CA PHE A 986 -8.05 10.57 -44.93
C PHE A 986 -6.81 9.81 -45.41
N ILE A 987 -5.66 10.50 -45.49
CA ILE A 987 -4.39 9.91 -45.88
C ILE A 987 -3.52 9.74 -44.64
N GLU A 988 -3.09 8.51 -44.39
CA GLU A 988 -2.16 8.11 -43.35
C GLU A 988 -0.76 7.96 -43.95
N TYR A 989 0.21 8.71 -43.43
CA TYR A 989 1.61 8.66 -43.86
C TYR A 989 2.42 7.84 -42.85
N LYS A 990 2.72 6.59 -43.19
CA LYS A 990 3.55 5.75 -42.31
C LYS A 990 4.97 6.30 -42.20
N ASP A 991 5.48 6.26 -40.97
CA ASP A 991 6.83 6.72 -40.61
C ASP A 991 7.08 8.20 -41.00
N MET A 992 5.99 8.99 -41.10
CA MET A 992 5.94 10.36 -41.64
C MET A 992 6.50 10.51 -43.08
N SER A 993 6.66 9.40 -43.82
CA SER A 993 7.21 9.39 -45.18
C SER A 993 6.13 9.74 -46.21
N LEU A 994 6.46 10.71 -47.09
CA LEU A 994 5.61 11.13 -48.20
C LEU A 994 5.50 10.08 -49.32
N GLU A 995 6.33 9.02 -49.33
CA GLU A 995 6.40 8.07 -50.43
C GLU A 995 5.28 7.01 -50.42
N ASN A 996 4.73 6.65 -49.25
CA ASN A 996 3.80 5.53 -49.08
C ASN A 996 2.47 5.95 -48.38
N PRO A 997 1.64 6.82 -49.00
CA PRO A 997 0.34 7.20 -48.45
C PRO A 997 -0.64 6.03 -48.45
N ILE A 998 -1.27 5.77 -47.31
CA ILE A 998 -2.38 4.80 -47.15
C ILE A 998 -3.70 5.58 -47.06
N LEU A 999 -4.74 5.08 -47.71
CA LEU A 999 -6.09 5.64 -47.62
C LEU A 999 -6.84 4.94 -46.49
N SER A 1000 -7.09 5.66 -45.39
CA SER A 1000 -7.76 5.16 -44.19
C SER A 1000 -9.14 5.82 -44.01
N GLU A 1001 -10.12 5.11 -43.46
CA GLU A 1001 -11.48 5.62 -43.26
C GLU A 1001 -11.58 6.49 -42.00
N ARG A 1002 -12.39 7.57 -42.05
CA ARG A 1002 -12.70 8.40 -40.89
C ARG A 1002 -13.80 7.75 -40.06
N GLU A 1003 -13.46 7.38 -38.82
CA GLU A 1003 -14.40 6.86 -37.85
C GLU A 1003 -14.35 7.71 -36.58
N TRP A 1004 -15.53 8.11 -36.07
CA TRP A 1004 -15.67 8.80 -34.78
C TRP A 1004 -15.78 7.75 -33.67
N LYS A 1005 -14.79 7.70 -32.78
CA LYS A 1005 -14.67 6.65 -31.75
C LYS A 1005 -14.50 7.26 -30.36
N ASN A 1006 -15.17 6.66 -29.38
CA ASN A 1006 -14.94 6.93 -27.96
C ASN A 1006 -13.74 6.11 -27.45
N ALA A 1007 -13.26 6.42 -26.26
CA ALA A 1007 -12.30 5.60 -25.52
C ALA A 1007 -12.99 4.39 -24.86
N ASP A 1008 -12.30 3.25 -24.80
CA ASP A 1008 -12.77 2.07 -24.06
C ASP A 1008 -12.90 2.37 -22.54
N PHE A 1009 -11.94 3.12 -22.00
CA PHE A 1009 -12.00 3.71 -20.66
C PHE A 1009 -12.47 5.18 -20.74
N ASN A 1010 -13.68 5.46 -20.25
CA ASN A 1010 -14.34 6.76 -20.35
C ASN A 1010 -15.14 7.11 -19.08
N PHE A 1011 -15.55 8.37 -18.99
CA PHE A 1011 -16.29 8.94 -17.85
C PHE A 1011 -17.72 9.35 -18.25
N ASP A 1012 -18.32 8.67 -19.21
CA ASP A 1012 -19.64 9.07 -19.74
C ASP A 1012 -20.83 8.67 -18.85
N ASN A 1013 -20.57 7.81 -17.87
CA ASN A 1013 -21.49 7.43 -16.79
C ASN A 1013 -20.68 6.93 -15.57
N VAL A 1014 -21.30 6.86 -14.39
CA VAL A 1014 -20.62 6.48 -13.14
C VAL A 1014 -20.05 5.05 -13.15
N PRO A 1015 -20.74 4.01 -13.68
CA PRO A 1015 -20.16 2.66 -13.83
C PRO A 1015 -18.88 2.61 -14.68
N ASN A 1016 -18.85 3.30 -15.83
CA ASN A 1016 -17.65 3.38 -16.67
C ASN A 1016 -16.53 4.15 -15.94
N ALA A 1017 -16.87 5.26 -15.29
CA ALA A 1017 -15.93 6.05 -14.49
C ALA A 1017 -15.31 5.24 -13.33
N LEU A 1018 -16.09 4.36 -12.67
CA LEU A 1018 -15.58 3.41 -11.67
C LEU A 1018 -14.60 2.42 -12.30
N LEU A 1019 -14.93 1.79 -13.43
CA LEU A 1019 -14.03 0.86 -14.12
C LEU A 1019 -12.72 1.55 -14.58
N THR A 1020 -12.84 2.79 -15.06
CA THR A 1020 -11.69 3.61 -15.49
C THR A 1020 -10.80 4.02 -14.31
N LEU A 1021 -11.38 4.36 -13.15
CA LEU A 1021 -10.59 4.64 -11.94
C LEU A 1021 -10.01 3.38 -11.30
N PHE A 1022 -10.68 2.23 -11.42
CA PHE A 1022 -10.14 0.95 -11.00
C PHE A 1022 -8.84 0.60 -11.75
N ALA A 1023 -8.79 0.80 -13.07
CA ALA A 1023 -7.57 0.65 -13.86
C ALA A 1023 -6.45 1.63 -13.42
N VAL A 1024 -6.78 2.89 -13.15
CA VAL A 1024 -5.82 3.84 -12.56
C VAL A 1024 -5.34 3.38 -11.17
N SER A 1025 -6.16 2.65 -10.42
CA SER A 1025 -5.81 2.11 -9.09
C SER A 1025 -4.89 0.88 -9.12
N THR A 1026 -4.85 0.13 -10.23
CA THR A 1026 -3.84 -0.92 -10.43
C THR A 1026 -2.51 -0.39 -10.98
N PHE A 1027 -2.45 0.92 -11.28
CA PHE A 1027 -1.39 1.60 -12.01
C PHE A 1027 -1.23 1.21 -13.49
N GLU A 1028 -2.13 0.41 -14.08
CA GLU A 1028 -2.04 0.02 -15.48
C GLU A 1028 -2.69 1.07 -16.42
N GLY A 1029 -2.02 1.41 -17.51
CA GLY A 1029 -2.48 2.29 -18.59
C GLY A 1029 -2.69 3.77 -18.22
N TRP A 1030 -2.50 4.16 -16.95
CA TRP A 1030 -2.90 5.47 -16.42
C TRP A 1030 -2.24 6.69 -17.10
N PRO A 1031 -1.00 6.65 -17.64
CA PRO A 1031 -0.41 7.80 -18.33
C PRO A 1031 -1.16 8.12 -19.63
N SER A 1032 -1.61 7.09 -20.38
CA SER A 1032 -2.39 7.29 -21.61
C SER A 1032 -3.72 8.01 -21.33
N LEU A 1033 -4.40 7.60 -20.25
CA LEU A 1033 -5.64 8.20 -19.77
C LEU A 1033 -5.43 9.63 -19.25
N LEU A 1034 -4.32 9.87 -18.54
CA LEU A 1034 -3.89 11.21 -18.12
C LEU A 1034 -3.75 12.14 -19.32
N TYR A 1035 -2.98 11.76 -20.36
CA TYR A 1035 -2.77 12.61 -21.52
C TYR A 1035 -4.08 12.84 -22.30
N ARG A 1036 -4.91 11.81 -22.50
CA ARG A 1036 -6.26 11.96 -23.10
C ARG A 1036 -7.14 12.92 -22.30
N SER A 1037 -6.99 12.97 -20.97
CA SER A 1037 -7.72 13.88 -20.10
C SER A 1037 -7.15 15.32 -20.11
N ILE A 1038 -5.83 15.48 -20.24
CA ILE A 1038 -5.16 16.77 -20.48
C ILE A 1038 -5.58 17.36 -21.83
N ASP A 1039 -5.78 16.51 -22.83
CA ASP A 1039 -6.16 16.90 -24.18
C ASP A 1039 -7.69 17.03 -24.37
N SER A 1040 -8.48 16.67 -23.36
CA SER A 1040 -9.95 16.76 -23.38
C SER A 1040 -10.43 18.20 -23.55
N ASN A 1041 -11.30 18.44 -24.52
CA ASN A 1041 -11.74 19.78 -24.92
C ASN A 1041 -13.12 20.12 -24.33
N THR A 1042 -14.16 20.02 -25.15
CA THR A 1042 -15.56 20.36 -24.87
C THR A 1042 -16.43 19.15 -25.21
N GLU A 1043 -17.69 19.16 -24.78
CA GLU A 1043 -18.60 18.02 -24.98
C GLU A 1043 -18.84 17.84 -26.50
N ASP A 1044 -18.77 16.59 -26.95
CA ASP A 1044 -18.86 16.17 -28.36
C ASP A 1044 -17.76 16.72 -29.29
N HIS A 1045 -16.67 17.24 -28.72
CA HIS A 1045 -15.51 17.74 -29.45
C HIS A 1045 -14.26 16.90 -29.20
N GLY A 1046 -13.50 16.68 -30.27
CA GLY A 1046 -12.25 15.93 -30.26
C GLY A 1046 -11.12 16.62 -29.48
N PRO A 1047 -10.07 15.87 -29.13
CA PRO A 1047 -8.99 16.36 -28.28
C PRO A 1047 -8.22 17.53 -28.92
N ILE A 1048 -7.64 18.38 -28.07
CA ILE A 1048 -6.71 19.46 -28.43
C ILE A 1048 -5.47 19.34 -27.53
N THR A 1049 -4.31 19.13 -28.15
CA THR A 1049 -3.05 18.83 -27.44
C THR A 1049 -2.69 19.90 -26.40
N ASN A 1050 -2.51 19.46 -25.15
CA ASN A 1050 -2.17 20.25 -23.97
C ASN A 1050 -3.19 21.34 -23.60
N TYR A 1051 -4.49 21.16 -23.89
CA TYR A 1051 -5.53 22.16 -23.59
C TYR A 1051 -5.81 22.36 -22.09
N ARG A 1052 -5.80 21.29 -21.27
CA ARG A 1052 -6.14 21.31 -19.83
C ARG A 1052 -5.09 20.64 -18.94
N PRO A 1053 -3.81 21.05 -18.92
CA PRO A 1053 -2.76 20.41 -18.09
C PRO A 1053 -3.07 20.40 -16.58
N ILE A 1054 -3.90 21.32 -16.10
CA ILE A 1054 -4.39 21.35 -14.70
C ILE A 1054 -5.18 20.10 -14.29
N VAL A 1055 -5.75 19.36 -15.26
CA VAL A 1055 -6.46 18.09 -15.03
C VAL A 1055 -5.57 17.03 -14.39
N ALA A 1056 -4.25 17.08 -14.60
CA ALA A 1056 -3.32 16.14 -13.98
C ALA A 1056 -3.45 16.08 -12.45
N PHE A 1057 -3.84 17.17 -11.80
CA PHE A 1057 -4.07 17.21 -10.36
C PHE A 1057 -5.17 16.23 -9.88
N PHE A 1058 -6.18 15.94 -10.72
CA PHE A 1058 -7.20 14.93 -10.41
C PHE A 1058 -6.59 13.53 -10.27
N TYR A 1059 -5.80 13.10 -11.26
CA TYR A 1059 -5.15 11.79 -11.26
C TYR A 1059 -4.11 11.65 -10.15
N ILE A 1060 -3.25 12.65 -9.97
CA ILE A 1060 -2.24 12.63 -8.89
C ILE A 1060 -2.91 12.60 -7.51
N THR A 1061 -4.03 13.34 -7.32
CA THR A 1061 -4.78 13.31 -6.05
C THR A 1061 -5.49 11.97 -5.83
N PHE A 1062 -6.13 11.41 -6.88
CA PHE A 1062 -6.75 10.09 -6.81
C PHE A 1062 -5.72 9.02 -6.44
N ILE A 1063 -4.57 9.00 -7.12
CA ILE A 1063 -3.47 8.06 -6.86
C ILE A 1063 -2.97 8.16 -5.41
N ILE A 1064 -2.71 9.38 -4.92
CA ILE A 1064 -2.22 9.58 -3.54
C ILE A 1064 -3.26 9.13 -2.51
N VAL A 1065 -4.57 9.29 -2.77
CA VAL A 1065 -5.64 8.96 -1.82
C VAL A 1065 -6.07 7.48 -1.87
N ILE A 1066 -6.20 6.89 -3.05
CA ILE A 1066 -6.76 5.54 -3.22
C ILE A 1066 -5.66 4.46 -3.28
N PRO A 1067 -4.95 4.23 -4.40
CA PRO A 1067 -4.00 3.13 -4.50
C PRO A 1067 -2.75 3.33 -3.63
N PHE A 1068 -2.38 4.57 -3.30
CA PHE A 1068 -1.34 4.80 -2.30
C PHE A 1068 -1.91 4.72 -0.88
N PHE A 1069 -2.69 5.70 -0.43
CA PHE A 1069 -3.01 5.78 1.01
C PHE A 1069 -3.99 4.69 1.50
N MET A 1070 -5.06 4.37 0.77
CA MET A 1070 -6.05 3.38 1.23
C MET A 1070 -5.59 1.92 1.09
N ILE A 1071 -4.82 1.55 0.06
CA ILE A 1071 -4.24 0.20 -0.02
C ILE A 1071 -3.21 -0.01 1.11
N ASN A 1072 -2.44 1.02 1.47
CA ASN A 1072 -1.47 0.91 2.58
C ASN A 1072 -2.17 0.71 3.94
N ILE A 1073 -3.33 1.36 4.16
CA ILE A 1073 -4.21 1.08 5.32
C ILE A 1073 -4.74 -0.35 5.27
N PHE A 1074 -5.24 -0.82 4.12
CA PHE A 1074 -5.75 -2.18 3.94
C PHE A 1074 -4.69 -3.23 4.26
N VAL A 1075 -3.47 -3.11 3.71
CA VAL A 1075 -2.38 -4.06 3.95
C VAL A 1075 -1.91 -4.01 5.41
N GLY A 1076 -1.81 -2.81 6.00
CA GLY A 1076 -1.52 -2.68 7.44
C GLY A 1076 -2.55 -3.42 8.30
N PHE A 1077 -3.84 -3.20 8.06
CA PHE A 1077 -4.93 -3.84 8.80
C PHE A 1077 -4.99 -5.37 8.62
N VAL A 1078 -4.68 -5.86 7.41
CA VAL A 1078 -4.51 -7.31 7.16
C VAL A 1078 -3.35 -7.87 8.00
N ILE A 1079 -2.24 -7.14 8.12
CA ILE A 1079 -1.11 -7.52 8.96
C ILE A 1079 -1.51 -7.54 10.44
N VAL A 1080 -2.23 -6.53 10.97
CA VAL A 1080 -2.77 -6.57 12.35
C VAL A 1080 -3.62 -7.81 12.56
N THR A 1081 -4.62 -8.02 11.68
CA THR A 1081 -5.59 -9.11 11.83
C THR A 1081 -4.87 -10.46 11.84
N PHE A 1082 -3.90 -10.68 10.95
CA PHE A 1082 -3.15 -11.93 10.88
C PHE A 1082 -2.18 -12.12 12.06
N GLN A 1083 -1.57 -11.04 12.57
CA GLN A 1083 -0.75 -11.08 13.79
C GLN A 1083 -1.60 -11.36 15.03
N LYS A 1084 -2.76 -10.71 15.17
CA LYS A 1084 -3.67 -10.83 16.31
C LYS A 1084 -4.27 -12.24 16.43
N GLU A 1085 -4.69 -12.85 15.33
CA GLU A 1085 -5.11 -14.27 15.30
C GLU A 1085 -3.92 -15.19 15.63
N GLY A 1086 -2.73 -14.92 15.08
CA GLY A 1086 -1.51 -15.68 15.37
C GLY A 1086 -1.00 -15.56 16.81
N GLU A 1087 -1.28 -14.47 17.53
CA GLU A 1087 -0.94 -14.32 18.95
C GLU A 1087 -2.07 -14.76 19.89
N ALA A 1088 -3.32 -14.81 19.44
CA ALA A 1088 -4.42 -15.42 20.17
C ALA A 1088 -4.16 -16.91 20.47
N GLU A 1089 -3.52 -17.64 19.56
CA GLU A 1089 -3.05 -19.03 19.77
C GLU A 1089 -2.08 -19.15 20.97
N TYR A 1090 -1.36 -18.07 21.34
CA TYR A 1090 -0.32 -18.10 22.37
C TYR A 1090 -0.66 -17.36 23.67
N LYS A 1091 -1.82 -16.66 23.75
CA LYS A 1091 -2.21 -15.89 24.96
C LYS A 1091 -2.32 -16.74 26.24
N ASN A 1092 -2.56 -18.04 26.12
CA ASN A 1092 -2.74 -18.95 27.25
C ASN A 1092 -1.44 -19.62 27.75
N CYS A 1093 -0.27 -18.97 27.62
CA CYS A 1093 1.03 -19.54 27.96
C CYS A 1093 1.88 -18.63 28.84
N GLU A 1094 2.35 -19.13 29.98
CA GLU A 1094 3.18 -18.40 30.96
C GLU A 1094 4.57 -17.98 30.43
N LEU A 1095 5.05 -18.62 29.36
CA LEU A 1095 6.40 -18.41 28.84
C LEU A 1095 6.43 -17.43 27.67
N ASN A 1096 7.22 -16.36 27.82
CA ASN A 1096 7.43 -15.35 26.79
C ASN A 1096 8.01 -15.95 25.49
N LYS A 1097 7.69 -15.34 24.35
CA LYS A 1097 8.14 -15.69 22.98
C LYS A 1097 9.64 -16.03 22.89
N ASN A 1098 10.49 -15.26 23.58
CA ASN A 1098 11.94 -15.47 23.63
C ASN A 1098 12.37 -16.63 24.55
N GLN A 1099 11.67 -16.86 25.67
CA GLN A 1099 11.91 -18.01 26.55
C GLN A 1099 11.55 -19.31 25.83
N ARG A 1100 10.38 -19.36 25.17
CA ARG A 1100 9.95 -20.52 24.37
C ARG A 1100 10.99 -20.88 23.30
N LYS A 1101 11.42 -19.92 22.47
CA LYS A 1101 12.47 -20.13 21.45
C LYS A 1101 13.81 -20.59 22.04
N CYS A 1102 14.20 -20.10 23.22
CA CYS A 1102 15.42 -20.51 23.89
C CYS A 1102 15.34 -21.96 24.41
N ILE A 1103 14.22 -22.33 25.02
CA ILE A 1103 13.96 -23.70 25.51
C ILE A 1103 13.84 -24.68 24.34
N GLU A 1104 13.09 -24.32 23.30
CA GLU A 1104 12.96 -25.13 22.08
C GLU A 1104 14.32 -25.36 21.41
N TYR A 1105 15.14 -24.32 21.27
CA TYR A 1105 16.49 -24.45 20.74
C TYR A 1105 17.36 -25.35 21.63
N ALA A 1106 17.30 -25.19 22.96
CA ALA A 1106 18.07 -26.02 23.89
C ALA A 1106 17.67 -27.50 23.83
N LEU A 1107 16.38 -27.81 23.66
CA LEU A 1107 15.87 -29.18 23.49
C LEU A 1107 16.22 -29.77 22.12
N LYS A 1108 16.15 -28.98 21.04
CA LYS A 1108 16.42 -29.45 19.66
C LYS A 1108 17.90 -29.41 19.25
N ALA A 1109 18.81 -28.92 20.11
CA ALA A 1109 20.23 -28.73 19.79
C ALA A 1109 21.06 -30.03 19.69
N ARG A 1110 20.93 -30.76 18.58
CA ARG A 1110 21.75 -31.95 18.27
C ARG A 1110 23.21 -31.58 17.91
N PRO A 1111 24.25 -32.27 18.42
CA PRO A 1111 25.64 -31.89 18.22
C PRO A 1111 26.14 -32.13 16.79
N ARG A 1112 26.73 -31.10 16.15
CA ARG A 1112 27.32 -31.21 14.80
C ARG A 1112 28.56 -32.12 14.81
N ARG A 1113 28.41 -33.34 14.27
CA ARG A 1113 29.52 -34.27 14.01
C ARG A 1113 30.56 -33.61 13.08
N ARG A 1114 31.84 -33.63 13.46
CA ARG A 1114 32.96 -33.12 12.63
C ARG A 1114 33.90 -34.27 12.27
N TYR A 1115 33.97 -34.63 10.99
CA TYR A 1115 34.89 -35.67 10.54
C TYR A 1115 36.35 -35.20 10.61
N ILE A 1116 37.21 -36.03 11.20
CA ILE A 1116 38.66 -35.88 11.23
C ILE A 1116 39.27 -37.21 10.76
N PRO A 1117 40.08 -37.25 9.68
CA PRO A 1117 40.66 -38.48 9.15
C PRO A 1117 41.80 -39.01 10.03
N LYS A 1118 41.94 -40.34 10.08
CA LYS A 1118 43.01 -41.03 10.84
C LYS A 1118 44.32 -41.21 10.07
N GLY A 1119 44.29 -41.21 8.73
CA GLY A 1119 45.48 -41.42 7.90
C GLY A 1119 46.34 -40.16 7.77
N HIS A 1120 47.66 -40.26 7.96
CA HIS A 1120 48.57 -39.10 7.97
C HIS A 1120 48.57 -38.27 6.66
N LEU A 1121 48.50 -38.93 5.50
CA LEU A 1121 48.38 -38.25 4.20
C LEU A 1121 46.99 -37.58 4.06
N GLN A 1122 45.93 -38.32 4.40
CA GLN A 1122 44.55 -37.83 4.38
C GLN A 1122 44.35 -36.60 5.28
N PHE A 1123 44.96 -36.60 6.47
CA PHE A 1123 44.96 -35.49 7.41
C PHE A 1123 45.67 -34.24 6.88
N LYS A 1124 46.79 -34.39 6.15
CA LYS A 1124 47.43 -33.26 5.48
C LYS A 1124 46.54 -32.64 4.40
N ILE A 1125 45.89 -33.47 3.56
CA ILE A 1125 44.97 -33.00 2.52
C ILE A 1125 43.75 -32.31 3.16
N TRP A 1126 43.13 -32.94 4.17
CA TRP A 1126 42.02 -32.39 4.94
C TRP A 1126 42.37 -31.05 5.61
N SER A 1127 43.56 -30.92 6.19
CA SER A 1127 44.05 -29.68 6.80
C SER A 1127 44.18 -28.53 5.78
N VAL A 1128 44.57 -28.82 4.54
CA VAL A 1128 44.58 -27.83 3.44
C VAL A 1128 43.16 -27.48 3.01
N VAL A 1129 42.32 -28.48 2.74
CA VAL A 1129 40.93 -28.31 2.25
C VAL A 1129 40.04 -27.54 3.23
N VAL A 1130 40.22 -27.77 4.54
CA VAL A 1130 39.48 -27.10 5.63
C VAL A 1130 40.14 -25.76 6.03
N SER A 1131 41.20 -25.32 5.33
CA SER A 1131 41.84 -24.04 5.62
C SER A 1131 41.12 -22.86 4.95
N LYS A 1132 40.91 -21.78 5.71
CA LYS A 1132 40.36 -20.52 5.18
C LYS A 1132 41.13 -19.96 3.97
N LYS A 1133 42.43 -20.27 3.84
CA LYS A 1133 43.25 -19.87 2.69
C LYS A 1133 42.81 -20.58 1.40
N PHE A 1134 42.45 -21.86 1.50
CA PHE A 1134 41.93 -22.63 0.36
C PHE A 1134 40.51 -22.20 0.01
N GLU A 1135 39.65 -21.97 1.00
CA GLU A 1135 38.29 -21.44 0.78
C GLU A 1135 38.31 -20.09 0.05
N ILE A 1136 39.17 -19.15 0.48
CA ILE A 1136 39.34 -17.84 -0.19
C ILE A 1136 39.90 -18.00 -1.61
N LEU A 1137 40.85 -18.91 -1.84
CA LEU A 1137 41.41 -19.16 -3.17
C LEU A 1137 40.34 -19.67 -4.15
N ILE A 1138 39.50 -20.62 -3.72
CA ILE A 1138 38.39 -21.13 -4.53
C ILE A 1138 37.34 -20.03 -4.79
N PHE A 1139 37.02 -19.19 -3.79
CA PHE A 1139 36.12 -18.06 -3.98
C PHE A 1139 36.66 -17.04 -5.01
N ILE A 1140 37.96 -16.75 -5.01
CA ILE A 1140 38.61 -15.91 -6.02
C ILE A 1140 38.49 -16.55 -7.42
N PHE A 1141 38.70 -17.86 -7.57
CA PHE A 1141 38.51 -18.52 -8.87
C PHE A 1141 37.05 -18.50 -9.35
N ILE A 1142 36.07 -18.67 -8.45
CA ILE A 1142 34.64 -18.51 -8.79
C ILE A 1142 34.34 -17.09 -9.27
N PHE A 1143 34.89 -16.06 -8.61
CA PHE A 1143 34.72 -14.67 -9.03
C PHE A 1143 35.34 -14.40 -10.41
N ILE A 1144 36.58 -14.86 -10.67
CA ILE A 1144 37.22 -14.65 -11.97
C ILE A 1144 36.50 -15.45 -13.08
N ASN A 1145 36.02 -16.66 -12.81
CA ASN A 1145 35.17 -17.42 -13.75
C ASN A 1145 33.87 -16.67 -14.07
N THR A 1146 33.24 -16.07 -13.06
CA THR A 1146 32.03 -15.25 -13.25
C THR A 1146 32.31 -14.02 -14.13
N VAL A 1147 33.45 -13.34 -13.92
CA VAL A 1147 33.90 -12.24 -14.78
C VAL A 1147 34.24 -12.72 -16.19
N ALA A 1148 34.80 -13.92 -16.37
CA ALA A 1148 35.06 -14.47 -17.70
C ALA A 1148 33.76 -14.69 -18.50
N LEU A 1149 32.69 -15.20 -17.87
CA LEU A 1149 31.38 -15.32 -18.49
C LEU A 1149 30.76 -13.95 -18.86
N MET A 1150 30.98 -12.92 -18.03
CA MET A 1150 30.54 -11.54 -18.32
C MET A 1150 31.23 -10.89 -19.54
N LEU A 1151 32.39 -11.40 -19.98
CA LEU A 1151 33.16 -10.83 -21.10
C LEU A 1151 32.66 -11.28 -22.49
N LYS A 1152 31.68 -12.18 -22.57
CA LYS A 1152 31.09 -12.65 -23.83
C LYS A 1152 30.20 -11.57 -24.46
N TYR A 1153 30.30 -11.39 -25.79
CA TYR A 1153 29.51 -10.39 -26.53
C TYR A 1153 29.21 -10.83 -27.99
N ASP A 1154 28.16 -10.28 -28.61
CA ASP A 1154 27.75 -10.56 -30.00
C ASP A 1154 28.88 -10.29 -31.01
N LYS A 1155 28.94 -11.13 -32.05
CA LYS A 1155 29.94 -11.06 -33.14
C LYS A 1155 31.41 -11.04 -32.67
N GLN A 1156 31.69 -11.55 -31.46
CA GLN A 1156 33.05 -11.65 -30.89
C GLN A 1156 34.08 -12.26 -31.86
N GLY A 1157 35.32 -11.78 -31.76
CA GLY A 1157 36.41 -12.27 -32.62
C GLY A 1157 36.73 -13.75 -32.39
N LYS A 1158 37.00 -14.50 -33.46
CA LYS A 1158 37.36 -15.94 -33.40
C LYS A 1158 38.59 -16.25 -32.52
N PHE A 1159 39.40 -15.23 -32.20
CA PHE A 1159 40.52 -15.30 -31.27
C PHE A 1159 40.07 -15.14 -29.81
N GLU A 1160 39.17 -14.20 -29.53
CA GLU A 1160 38.64 -13.89 -28.20
C GLU A 1160 37.74 -15.01 -27.70
N ALA A 1161 36.86 -15.53 -28.56
CA ALA A 1161 36.05 -16.72 -28.27
C ALA A 1161 36.92 -17.89 -27.79
N ARG A 1162 38.02 -18.17 -28.51
CA ARG A 1162 38.97 -19.23 -28.15
C ARG A 1162 39.70 -18.97 -26.83
N ILE A 1163 39.94 -17.71 -26.47
CA ILE A 1163 40.49 -17.34 -25.15
C ILE A 1163 39.45 -17.65 -24.06
N LEU A 1164 38.18 -17.31 -24.26
CA LEU A 1164 37.09 -17.63 -23.34
C LEU A 1164 36.93 -19.15 -23.16
N ASP A 1165 36.92 -19.91 -24.25
CA ASP A 1165 36.92 -21.38 -24.21
C ASP A 1165 38.10 -21.93 -23.39
N SER A 1166 39.30 -21.37 -23.61
CA SER A 1166 40.51 -21.76 -22.88
C SER A 1166 40.43 -21.47 -21.38
N PHE A 1167 39.79 -20.36 -20.98
CA PHE A 1167 39.47 -20.08 -19.59
C PHE A 1167 38.46 -21.07 -19.02
N ASN A 1168 37.41 -21.41 -19.75
CA ASN A 1168 36.39 -22.38 -19.31
C ASN A 1168 37.01 -23.77 -19.05
N TYR A 1169 37.89 -24.25 -19.93
CA TYR A 1169 38.65 -25.49 -19.68
C TYR A 1169 39.58 -25.37 -18.45
N PHE A 1170 40.25 -24.24 -18.27
CA PHE A 1170 41.10 -24.00 -17.09
C PHE A 1170 40.30 -24.03 -15.78
N PHE A 1171 39.18 -23.32 -15.70
CA PHE A 1171 38.33 -23.32 -14.50
C PHE A 1171 37.72 -24.69 -14.22
N THR A 1172 37.30 -25.42 -15.26
CA THR A 1172 36.83 -26.81 -15.14
C THR A 1172 37.90 -27.71 -14.52
N ALA A 1173 39.16 -27.60 -14.96
CA ALA A 1173 40.27 -28.33 -14.38
C ALA A 1173 40.53 -27.94 -12.90
N VAL A 1174 40.48 -26.65 -12.57
CA VAL A 1174 40.64 -26.15 -11.18
C VAL A 1174 39.55 -26.69 -10.25
N PHE A 1175 38.28 -26.65 -10.66
CA PHE A 1175 37.17 -27.18 -9.85
C PHE A 1175 37.17 -28.72 -9.76
N THR A 1176 37.63 -29.41 -10.81
CA THR A 1176 37.87 -30.87 -10.77
C THR A 1176 38.95 -31.21 -9.73
N VAL A 1177 40.05 -30.44 -9.69
CA VAL A 1177 41.11 -30.62 -8.67
C VAL A 1177 40.58 -30.30 -7.27
N GLU A 1178 39.77 -29.25 -7.08
CA GLU A 1178 39.12 -28.98 -5.80
C GLU A 1178 38.26 -30.17 -5.34
N PHE A 1179 37.44 -30.72 -6.23
CA PHE A 1179 36.57 -31.86 -5.96
C PHE A 1179 37.37 -33.11 -5.57
N VAL A 1180 38.41 -33.47 -6.34
CA VAL A 1180 39.30 -34.60 -6.02
C VAL A 1180 39.99 -34.42 -4.67
N LEU A 1181 40.43 -33.20 -4.34
CA LEU A 1181 41.02 -32.89 -3.02
C LEU A 1181 39.99 -33.01 -1.88
N ARG A 1182 38.76 -32.53 -2.06
CA ARG A 1182 37.66 -32.72 -1.09
C ARG A 1182 37.35 -34.20 -0.88
N LEU A 1183 37.13 -34.96 -1.95
CA LEU A 1183 36.82 -36.39 -1.89
C LEU A 1183 37.95 -37.18 -1.20
N SER A 1184 39.20 -36.84 -1.51
CA SER A 1184 40.39 -37.41 -0.85
C SER A 1184 40.48 -37.05 0.64
N ALA A 1185 40.12 -35.82 1.03
CA ALA A 1185 40.11 -35.39 2.43
C ALA A 1185 39.06 -36.15 3.27
N PHE A 1186 37.83 -36.23 2.78
CA PHE A 1186 36.70 -36.72 3.57
C PHE A 1186 36.46 -38.24 3.46
N SER A 1187 36.87 -38.88 2.36
CA SER A 1187 36.48 -40.25 1.96
C SER A 1187 35.05 -40.37 1.45
N PHE A 1188 34.81 -41.33 0.54
CA PHE A 1188 33.59 -41.44 -0.27
C PHE A 1188 32.31 -41.54 0.58
N ARG A 1189 32.27 -42.46 1.55
CA ARG A 1189 31.12 -42.62 2.47
C ARG A 1189 30.79 -41.34 3.22
N VAL A 1190 31.79 -40.60 3.69
CA VAL A 1190 31.58 -39.35 4.44
C VAL A 1190 31.16 -38.22 3.49
N SER A 1191 31.66 -38.20 2.26
CA SER A 1191 31.37 -37.16 1.27
C SER A 1191 29.92 -37.20 0.77
N PHE A 1192 29.30 -38.39 0.76
CA PHE A 1192 27.86 -38.59 0.50
C PHE A 1192 27.02 -38.52 1.80
N ILE A 1193 27.38 -39.24 2.87
CA ILE A 1193 26.52 -39.38 4.06
C ILE A 1193 26.49 -38.10 4.92
N PHE A 1194 27.50 -37.24 4.88
CA PHE A 1194 27.40 -35.93 5.52
C PHE A 1194 26.68 -34.96 4.57
N HIS A 1195 25.38 -34.79 4.84
CA HIS A 1195 24.35 -33.78 4.43
C HIS A 1195 24.82 -32.35 4.05
N CYS A 1196 25.94 -32.22 3.35
CA CYS A 1196 26.51 -30.98 2.88
C CYS A 1196 26.03 -30.81 1.43
N ILE A 1197 24.78 -30.36 1.28
CA ILE A 1197 24.08 -30.15 0.00
C ILE A 1197 24.97 -29.39 -1.02
N TYR A 1198 25.85 -28.49 -0.55
CA TYR A 1198 26.86 -27.80 -1.37
C TYR A 1198 27.90 -28.71 -2.06
N ASN A 1199 28.30 -29.84 -1.46
CA ASN A 1199 29.17 -30.81 -2.11
C ASN A 1199 28.39 -31.60 -3.18
N GLU A 1200 27.12 -31.93 -2.93
CA GLU A 1200 26.28 -32.65 -3.89
C GLU A 1200 25.89 -31.78 -5.08
N LEU A 1201 25.57 -30.48 -4.87
CA LEU A 1201 25.46 -29.52 -5.98
C LEU A 1201 26.76 -29.44 -6.79
N LYS A 1202 27.94 -29.41 -6.14
CA LYS A 1202 29.22 -29.42 -6.88
C LYS A 1202 29.42 -30.71 -7.69
N ILE A 1203 28.97 -31.86 -7.18
CA ILE A 1203 28.97 -33.14 -7.92
C ILE A 1203 28.02 -33.05 -9.12
N LEU A 1204 26.81 -32.52 -8.95
CA LEU A 1204 25.83 -32.34 -10.03
C LEU A 1204 26.38 -31.43 -11.14
N PHE A 1205 26.97 -30.28 -10.78
CA PHE A 1205 27.59 -29.36 -11.73
C PHE A 1205 28.76 -30.04 -12.50
N LEU A 1206 29.69 -30.71 -11.81
CA LEU A 1206 30.79 -31.42 -12.45
C LEU A 1206 30.30 -32.57 -13.35
N GLY A 1207 29.27 -33.32 -12.91
CA GLY A 1207 28.64 -34.39 -13.67
C GLY A 1207 27.69 -33.93 -14.79
N THR A 1208 27.50 -32.62 -14.97
CA THR A 1208 26.80 -32.01 -16.11
C THR A 1208 27.77 -31.30 -17.08
N ILE A 1209 29.04 -31.13 -16.66
CA ILE A 1209 30.13 -30.52 -17.45
C ILE A 1209 31.05 -31.60 -18.07
N MET A 1210 31.03 -32.83 -17.53
CA MET A 1210 31.68 -34.03 -18.08
C MET A 1210 30.77 -34.81 -19.03
#